data_AF-A0A2R6B343-F1
#
_entry.id   AF-A0A2R6B343-F1
#
_cell.length_a   1.000
_cell.length_b   1.000
_cell.length_c   1.000
_cell.angle_alpha   90.00
_cell.angle_beta   90.00
_cell.angle_gamma   90.00
#
_symmetry.space_group_name_H-M   'P 1'
#
loop_
_entity.id
_entity.type
_entity.pdbx_description
1 polymer ?
#
loop_
_entity_poly.entity_id
_entity_poly.type
_entity_poly.pdbx_seq_one_letter_code
_entity_poly.pdbx_strand_id
1 'polypeptide(L)'
;MVDLAQRVLLFLLLLSLFTPFVHFSPPSPFVHASFKSLPHDFVPRKTSGGTLQPLPLGAPTGLASYGSKANLTTDAVKGSLTFDSLNLGVDIIPPPYSSNYTYLGTGYASLQLNAVLWIPGHGVYWTQNVIFIASNATMKPQVELINNIWNFSSLSAVMKSQYVHGNGTVASPGFYYYLDPVVYNLTFPFTINLSMTLSNTSSGAVRVDFLYSIKSGNGSVYSGVYDSVVLFPKLSAIRSYYQIGSYAPIELPSDLEYVLGGPGGGSFAVVLGISGSISLYYEKGGVFLPVRDAYTYGSDTAETVYFVTVTRDFENPEVPQGVLSLGNLNSYKLWPISPILEVTLITGISKLVVSGYLIYQSGTGSALAPLSSQTLTLKLVNAQSAPVTTLVNLSVLTSSSGSFTATLPVESALADQLVVSYAGSTAFDPTLSVTQLSVHSLSVRGVSSYTVGVNGVLVTLEAGSTNYVVTPQGSELTLTIANETQVTKGEREVASVFVNGVPFHGESLTLSATTPTNVTIADTVQYLVNIEQRTPTGVTNQSAWYNAGSSLSLTSQRYILVNSTTRYAFQGWVVNGELVNSTSVVLNVSSPLTVNSLYVEQDLITLSSPLSNVSAWAALGEEYSLSAPISYGNFLVVYHFKQWSGTFGGSANPLTFVVSKPVSEVAVYSASYTGVIALFVAVFLLGLGIGLLRRRAQALPRSNTS
;
A
#
# COMPACT_ATOMS: atom_id res chain seq x y z
N MET A 1 86.51 -61.98 57.25
CA MET A 1 86.80 -61.56 55.87
C MET A 1 86.75 -62.80 55.02
N VAL A 2 85.55 -63.04 54.51
CA VAL A 2 85.01 -64.26 53.94
C VAL A 2 84.42 -63.76 52.63
N ASP A 3 85.16 -63.91 51.53
CA ASP A 3 85.02 -62.96 50.43
C ASP A 3 84.59 -63.62 49.11
N LEU A 4 83.30 -63.45 48.84
CA LEU A 4 82.80 -62.76 47.65
C LEU A 4 83.55 -63.00 46.33
N ALA A 5 83.62 -64.26 45.86
CA ALA A 5 83.91 -64.51 44.43
C ALA A 5 83.40 -65.86 43.86
N GLN A 6 82.72 -66.72 44.64
CA GLN A 6 82.38 -68.07 44.16
C GLN A 6 80.99 -68.61 44.56
N ARG A 7 80.00 -67.75 44.85
CA ARG A 7 78.61 -68.17 45.14
C ARG A 7 77.49 -67.25 44.59
N VAL A 8 77.62 -66.74 43.36
CA VAL A 8 76.46 -66.09 42.66
C VAL A 8 76.25 -66.57 41.22
N LEU A 9 77.05 -67.49 40.67
CA LEU A 9 76.84 -68.02 39.30
C LEU A 9 76.14 -69.39 39.25
N LEU A 10 75.32 -69.69 40.25
CA LEU A 10 74.50 -70.91 40.34
C LEU A 10 73.03 -70.60 40.73
N PHE A 11 72.55 -69.40 40.37
CA PHE A 11 71.16 -68.95 40.60
C PHE A 11 70.51 -68.25 39.38
N LEU A 12 71.09 -68.36 38.18
CA LEU A 12 70.52 -67.77 36.95
C LEU A 12 70.26 -68.80 35.83
N LEU A 13 70.21 -70.08 36.17
CA LEU A 13 70.01 -71.15 35.19
C LEU A 13 69.06 -72.24 35.72
N LEU A 14 67.87 -71.86 36.20
CA LEU A 14 66.72 -72.73 36.48
C LEU A 14 65.48 -71.90 36.89
N LEU A 15 64.77 -71.34 35.90
CA LEU A 15 63.37 -70.83 35.92
C LEU A 15 63.20 -70.08 34.59
N SER A 16 62.52 -70.52 33.54
CA SER A 16 61.40 -71.45 33.41
C SER A 16 61.44 -72.07 32.00
N LEU A 17 61.19 -73.37 31.95
CA LEU A 17 61.22 -74.21 30.77
C LEU A 17 59.80 -74.51 30.30
N PHE A 18 59.66 -74.50 28.97
CA PHE A 18 58.70 -75.18 28.11
C PHE A 18 57.28 -74.61 27.89
N THR A 19 57.08 -74.32 26.60
CA THR A 19 55.85 -74.03 25.84
C THR A 19 54.87 -75.21 25.87
N PRO A 20 53.58 -74.94 25.57
CA PRO A 20 53.09 -75.41 24.27
C PRO A 20 52.16 -74.41 23.56
N PHE A 21 51.99 -74.66 22.26
CA PHE A 21 50.98 -74.06 21.37
C PHE A 21 49.63 -73.81 22.05
N VAL A 22 49.14 -72.57 21.97
CA VAL A 22 47.70 -72.27 22.00
C VAL A 22 47.44 -71.13 21.02
N HIS A 23 46.45 -71.34 20.16
CA HIS A 23 45.78 -70.38 19.30
C HIS A 23 46.07 -68.90 19.59
N PHE A 24 46.47 -68.15 18.56
CA PHE A 24 46.04 -66.75 18.44
C PHE A 24 44.51 -66.75 18.50
N SER A 25 43.98 -66.62 19.71
CA SER A 25 42.70 -65.94 19.85
C SER A 25 42.96 -64.52 19.36
N PRO A 26 42.10 -63.94 18.50
CA PRO A 26 42.14 -62.49 18.30
C PRO A 26 42.20 -61.83 19.67
N PRO A 27 42.86 -60.65 19.82
CA PRO A 27 42.68 -59.87 21.03
C PRO A 27 41.18 -59.86 21.29
N SER A 28 40.81 -60.28 22.50
CA SER A 28 39.42 -60.30 22.96
C SER A 28 38.72 -59.09 22.37
N PRO A 29 37.55 -59.25 21.70
CA PRO A 29 36.82 -58.10 21.19
C PRO A 29 36.77 -57.11 22.33
N PHE A 30 37.21 -55.87 22.04
CA PHE A 30 37.15 -54.74 22.96
C PHE A 30 36.01 -54.98 23.93
N VAL A 31 36.36 -55.15 25.21
CA VAL A 31 35.37 -55.32 26.28
C VAL A 31 34.38 -54.20 26.08
N HIS A 32 33.23 -54.56 25.53
CA HIS A 32 32.15 -53.63 25.24
C HIS A 32 31.67 -53.23 26.63
N ALA A 33 32.10 -52.06 27.07
CA ALA A 33 31.48 -51.36 28.16
C ALA A 33 29.99 -51.30 27.82
N SER A 34 29.15 -52.12 28.45
CA SER A 34 27.76 -51.69 28.57
C SER A 34 27.80 -50.29 29.18
N PHE A 35 26.89 -49.39 28.83
CA PHE A 35 26.75 -48.05 29.43
C PHE A 35 26.88 -48.06 30.97
N LYS A 36 26.55 -49.20 31.60
CA LYS A 36 26.80 -49.61 32.99
C LYS A 36 28.24 -49.51 33.53
N SER A 37 29.29 -49.34 32.72
CA SER A 37 30.69 -49.34 33.17
C SER A 37 31.41 -47.99 33.04
N LEU A 38 30.72 -46.94 32.62
CA LEU A 38 31.21 -45.59 32.87
C LEU A 38 31.04 -45.31 34.38
N PRO A 39 32.04 -44.77 35.09
CA PRO A 39 31.89 -44.40 36.49
C PRO A 39 30.75 -43.40 36.63
N HIS A 40 29.61 -43.86 37.15
CA HIS A 40 28.41 -43.08 37.44
C HIS A 40 28.56 -42.23 38.72
N ASP A 41 29.78 -41.85 39.07
CA ASP A 41 30.06 -40.99 40.22
C ASP A 41 29.85 -39.53 39.80
N PHE A 42 28.59 -39.11 39.82
CA PHE A 42 28.13 -37.80 39.34
C PHE A 42 28.27 -36.72 40.42
N VAL A 43 28.90 -35.58 40.10
CA VAL A 43 28.90 -34.38 40.94
C VAL A 43 28.67 -33.12 40.09
N PRO A 44 27.53 -32.42 40.22
CA PRO A 44 27.41 -31.00 39.90
C PRO A 44 28.07 -30.14 40.98
N ARG A 45 28.68 -29.02 40.57
CA ARG A 45 29.55 -28.20 41.42
C ARG A 45 28.81 -27.39 42.48
N LYS A 46 29.43 -27.34 43.67
CA LYS A 46 29.48 -26.19 44.58
C LYS A 46 30.25 -25.05 43.88
N THR A 47 29.65 -23.87 43.75
CA THR A 47 30.39 -22.65 43.37
C THR A 47 31.00 -22.02 44.62
N SER A 48 32.33 -21.89 44.65
CA SER A 48 33.00 -20.97 45.58
C SER A 48 33.23 -19.65 44.85
N GLY A 49 32.40 -18.65 45.15
CA GLY A 49 32.51 -17.30 44.61
C GLY A 49 31.47 -17.04 43.53
N GLY A 50 30.46 -16.22 43.88
CA GLY A 50 29.41 -15.75 42.98
C GLY A 50 29.96 -14.87 41.87
N THR A 51 30.51 -15.50 40.84
CA THR A 51 30.85 -14.86 39.57
C THR A 51 30.08 -15.57 38.47
N LEU A 52 29.20 -14.81 37.81
CA LEU A 52 28.46 -15.11 36.58
C LEU A 52 29.18 -16.14 35.69
N GLN A 53 28.44 -17.13 35.15
CA GLN A 53 28.94 -18.03 34.11
C GLN A 53 29.68 -17.21 33.04
N PRO A 54 31.00 -17.31 32.93
CA PRO A 54 31.73 -16.68 31.86
C PRO A 54 31.63 -17.62 30.66
N LEU A 55 30.91 -17.24 29.60
CA LEU A 55 30.84 -17.96 28.32
C LEU A 55 32.22 -18.46 27.87
N PRO A 56 32.37 -19.76 27.55
CA PRO A 56 33.37 -20.20 26.59
C PRO A 56 32.84 -21.37 25.74
N LEU A 57 32.22 -21.07 24.60
CA LEU A 57 32.05 -21.98 23.44
C LEU A 57 31.32 -23.34 23.60
N GLY A 58 30.95 -23.80 24.81
CA GLY A 58 30.19 -25.03 25.03
C GLY A 58 29.07 -24.82 26.04
N ALA A 59 27.84 -25.18 25.66
CA ALA A 59 26.67 -25.24 26.52
C ALA A 59 25.84 -26.48 26.11
N PRO A 60 24.99 -27.03 26.99
CA PRO A 60 23.98 -27.97 26.53
C PRO A 60 23.08 -27.29 25.51
N THR A 61 22.93 -27.86 24.32
CA THR A 61 22.32 -27.17 23.19
C THR A 61 21.03 -27.88 22.77
N GLY A 62 19.95 -27.11 22.59
CA GLY A 62 18.62 -27.62 22.31
C GLY A 62 17.58 -26.52 22.48
N LEU A 63 16.52 -26.80 23.22
CA LEU A 63 15.53 -25.80 23.62
C LEU A 63 15.50 -25.67 25.14
N ALA A 64 15.49 -24.44 25.65
CA ALA A 64 15.22 -24.15 27.05
C ALA A 64 14.22 -23.01 27.19
N SER A 65 13.34 -23.09 28.18
CA SER A 65 12.37 -22.06 28.57
C SER A 65 12.67 -21.61 29.97
N TYR A 66 12.94 -20.31 30.12
CA TYR A 66 13.25 -19.66 31.40
C TYR A 66 12.05 -18.91 31.98
N GLY A 67 10.85 -19.09 31.42
CA GLY A 67 9.64 -18.42 31.89
C GLY A 67 9.70 -16.89 31.75
N SER A 68 10.38 -16.37 30.73
CA SER A 68 10.68 -14.93 30.58
C SER A 68 9.45 -14.00 30.51
N LYS A 69 8.25 -14.53 30.23
CA LYS A 69 6.99 -13.75 30.26
C LYS A 69 6.37 -13.69 31.65
N ALA A 70 6.41 -14.81 32.38
CA ALA A 70 5.83 -15.00 33.71
C ALA A 70 6.16 -16.40 34.19
N ASN A 71 6.19 -16.58 35.52
CA ASN A 71 6.25 -17.90 36.11
C ASN A 71 5.05 -18.74 35.64
N LEU A 72 5.33 -19.97 35.25
CA LEU A 72 4.36 -20.95 34.82
C LEU A 72 4.47 -22.18 35.72
N THR A 73 3.33 -22.74 36.10
CA THR A 73 3.29 -24.03 36.78
C THR A 73 2.55 -25.04 35.91
N THR A 74 3.00 -26.28 35.93
CA THR A 74 2.42 -27.39 35.14
C THR A 74 2.56 -28.71 35.88
N ASP A 75 1.65 -29.64 35.61
CA ASP A 75 1.72 -30.99 36.15
C ASP A 75 2.51 -31.93 35.22
N ALA A 76 2.79 -31.52 33.98
CA ALA A 76 3.58 -32.33 33.05
C ALA A 76 4.39 -31.50 32.05
N VAL A 77 5.49 -32.09 31.58
CA VAL A 77 6.40 -31.52 30.58
C VAL A 77 6.78 -32.57 29.55
N LYS A 78 7.13 -32.14 28.34
CA LYS A 78 7.51 -33.03 27.24
C LYS A 78 8.54 -32.38 26.32
N GLY A 79 9.57 -33.14 25.96
CA GLY A 79 10.48 -32.84 24.86
C GLY A 79 10.22 -33.78 23.67
N SER A 80 10.37 -33.29 22.45
CA SER A 80 10.32 -34.10 21.22
C SER A 80 11.47 -33.70 20.32
N LEU A 81 12.31 -34.65 19.92
CA LEU A 81 13.44 -34.40 19.02
C LEU A 81 13.50 -35.51 17.97
N THR A 82 13.55 -35.12 16.71
CA THR A 82 13.81 -36.00 15.58
C THR A 82 15.23 -35.79 15.09
N PHE A 83 16.01 -36.86 15.02
CA PHE A 83 17.29 -36.86 14.32
C PHE A 83 17.09 -37.45 12.92
N ASP A 84 17.37 -36.66 11.89
CA ASP A 84 17.51 -37.15 10.52
C ASP A 84 18.91 -37.69 10.28
N SER A 85 19.91 -37.11 10.95
CA SER A 85 21.27 -37.61 11.03
C SER A 85 21.91 -37.21 12.35
N LEU A 86 22.82 -38.05 12.87
CA LEU A 86 23.61 -37.79 14.06
C LEU A 86 24.94 -38.54 14.01
N ASN A 87 26.03 -37.80 13.92
CA ASN A 87 27.40 -38.31 13.94
C ASN A 87 28.17 -37.67 15.10
N LEU A 88 28.31 -38.42 16.19
CA LEU A 88 29.01 -37.97 17.39
C LEU A 88 30.50 -38.32 17.27
N GLY A 89 31.33 -37.35 17.62
CA GLY A 89 32.78 -37.45 17.70
C GLY A 89 33.23 -37.79 19.12
N VAL A 90 34.32 -37.16 19.55
CA VAL A 90 34.93 -37.42 20.87
C VAL A 90 34.06 -36.90 22.01
N ASP A 91 34.09 -37.62 23.13
CA ASP A 91 33.53 -37.20 24.41
C ASP A 91 34.61 -37.19 25.51
N ILE A 92 34.62 -36.10 26.29
CA ILE A 92 35.73 -35.76 27.19
C ILE A 92 35.18 -35.15 28.47
N ILE A 93 35.72 -35.56 29.63
CA ILE A 93 35.53 -34.85 30.91
C ILE A 93 36.63 -33.79 31.03
N PRO A 94 36.29 -32.49 31.08
CA PRO A 94 37.28 -31.42 31.28
C PRO A 94 37.53 -31.15 32.77
N PRO A 95 38.65 -30.49 33.12
CA PRO A 95 38.75 -29.77 34.38
C PRO A 95 37.61 -28.77 34.47
N PRO A 96 36.91 -28.68 35.62
CA PRO A 96 37.29 -29.17 36.95
C PRO A 96 36.71 -30.54 37.34
N TYR A 97 35.90 -31.14 36.47
CA TYR A 97 35.22 -32.41 36.75
C TYR A 97 36.20 -33.59 36.78
N SER A 98 37.35 -33.40 36.15
CA SER A 98 38.53 -34.26 36.23
C SER A 98 39.77 -33.40 36.49
N SER A 99 40.87 -34.04 36.94
CA SER A 99 42.15 -33.33 37.12
C SER A 99 42.76 -32.87 35.79
N ASN A 100 42.47 -33.58 34.69
CA ASN A 100 42.92 -33.29 33.32
C ASN A 100 41.79 -33.61 32.33
N TYR A 101 41.88 -33.11 31.09
CA TYR A 101 40.98 -33.54 30.01
C TYR A 101 41.04 -35.06 29.84
N THR A 102 39.98 -35.75 30.26
CA THR A 102 39.91 -37.20 30.33
C THR A 102 39.03 -37.68 29.19
N TYR A 103 39.64 -38.37 28.23
CA TYR A 103 38.92 -39.01 27.14
C TYR A 103 38.04 -40.13 27.69
N LEU A 104 36.74 -40.06 27.40
CA LEU A 104 35.76 -41.08 27.77
C LEU A 104 35.51 -42.04 26.60
N GLY A 105 35.37 -41.51 25.39
CA GLY A 105 35.00 -42.29 24.23
C GLY A 105 34.87 -41.48 22.95
N THR A 106 34.33 -42.15 21.94
CA THR A 106 33.88 -41.53 20.69
C THR A 106 32.52 -42.11 20.35
N GLY A 107 31.59 -41.25 19.94
CA GLY A 107 30.26 -41.66 19.50
C GLY A 107 29.17 -41.51 20.56
N TYR A 108 29.42 -40.83 21.68
CA TYR A 108 28.49 -40.78 22.81
C TYR A 108 28.03 -39.37 23.18
N ALA A 109 26.78 -39.24 23.59
CA ALA A 109 26.16 -38.01 24.05
C ALA A 109 24.95 -38.32 24.95
N SER A 110 24.34 -37.29 25.53
CA SER A 110 23.05 -37.39 26.21
C SER A 110 22.02 -36.43 25.63
N LEU A 111 20.74 -36.79 25.73
CA LEU A 111 19.59 -35.95 25.49
C LEU A 111 18.77 -35.88 26.77
N GLN A 112 18.61 -34.68 27.32
CA GLN A 112 18.12 -34.50 28.68
C GLN A 112 16.86 -33.63 28.65
N LEU A 113 15.74 -34.14 29.15
CA LEU A 113 14.56 -33.36 29.51
C LEU A 113 14.60 -33.07 31.00
N ASN A 114 14.84 -31.82 31.37
CA ASN A 114 14.98 -31.43 32.76
C ASN A 114 13.93 -30.40 33.15
N ALA A 115 13.42 -30.53 34.37
CA ALA A 115 12.42 -29.63 34.92
C ALA A 115 12.55 -29.52 36.44
N VAL A 116 12.23 -28.35 36.99
CA VAL A 116 12.28 -28.10 38.43
C VAL A 116 10.92 -28.34 39.09
N LEU A 117 10.86 -29.41 39.88
CA LEU A 117 9.71 -29.82 40.69
C LEU A 117 9.70 -29.09 42.04
N TRP A 118 8.58 -28.44 42.33
CA TRP A 118 8.31 -27.82 43.61
C TRP A 118 7.33 -28.68 44.41
N ILE A 119 7.72 -29.03 45.64
CA ILE A 119 6.88 -29.72 46.62
C ILE A 119 6.70 -28.77 47.81
N PRO A 120 5.59 -28.01 47.85
CA PRO A 120 5.35 -27.02 48.89
C PRO A 120 5.52 -27.61 50.30
N GLY A 121 6.34 -26.94 51.12
CA GLY A 121 6.67 -27.38 52.49
C GLY A 121 7.76 -28.44 52.62
N HIS A 122 8.25 -29.01 51.51
CA HIS A 122 9.22 -30.13 51.55
C HIS A 122 10.48 -29.95 50.72
N GLY A 123 10.45 -29.10 49.68
CA GLY A 123 11.65 -28.73 48.94
C GLY A 123 11.45 -28.52 47.45
N VAL A 124 12.57 -28.26 46.78
CA VAL A 124 12.68 -28.07 45.34
C VAL A 124 13.62 -29.14 44.80
N TYR A 125 13.24 -29.79 43.71
CA TYR A 125 13.91 -30.95 43.16
C TYR A 125 14.09 -30.76 41.66
N TRP A 126 15.26 -31.09 41.13
CA TRP A 126 15.51 -31.10 39.71
C TRP A 126 15.37 -32.52 39.20
N THR A 127 14.39 -32.74 38.33
CA THR A 127 14.09 -34.06 37.77
C THR A 127 14.59 -34.11 36.34
N GLN A 128 15.35 -35.15 36.02
CA GLN A 128 15.91 -35.36 34.69
C GLN A 128 15.38 -36.66 34.09
N ASN A 129 14.77 -36.58 32.92
CA ASN A 129 14.47 -37.72 32.06
C ASN A 129 15.50 -37.70 30.92
N VAL A 130 16.45 -38.63 30.98
CA VAL A 130 17.67 -38.60 30.17
C VAL A 130 17.70 -39.82 29.25
N ILE A 131 18.13 -39.59 28.01
CA ILE A 131 18.59 -40.66 27.14
C ILE A 131 20.09 -40.55 26.97
N PHE A 132 20.77 -41.67 27.15
CA PHE A 132 22.12 -41.83 26.67
C PHE A 132 22.07 -42.28 25.20
N ILE A 133 22.84 -41.61 24.34
CA ILE A 133 22.88 -41.88 22.89
C ILE A 133 24.27 -42.38 22.50
N ALA A 134 24.31 -43.45 21.72
CA ALA A 134 25.50 -43.90 21.01
C ALA A 134 25.25 -43.85 19.50
N SER A 135 25.99 -43.04 18.75
CA SER A 135 25.83 -42.88 17.29
C SER A 135 27.04 -42.19 16.65
N ASN A 136 27.64 -42.80 15.62
CA ASN A 136 28.70 -42.16 14.83
C ASN A 136 28.74 -42.76 13.41
N ALA A 137 29.72 -42.35 12.59
CA ALA A 137 29.87 -42.81 11.20
C ALA A 137 30.00 -44.35 11.04
N THR A 138 30.38 -45.07 12.08
CA THR A 138 30.55 -46.54 12.06
C THR A 138 29.55 -47.27 12.96
N MET A 139 28.75 -46.55 13.75
CA MET A 139 27.79 -47.10 14.71
C MET A 139 26.35 -46.85 14.24
N LYS A 140 25.50 -47.87 14.38
CA LYS A 140 24.06 -47.65 14.30
C LYS A 140 23.60 -46.95 15.58
N PRO A 141 22.62 -46.03 15.50
CA PRO A 141 22.15 -45.32 16.68
C PRO A 141 21.56 -46.29 17.70
N GLN A 142 22.03 -46.21 18.93
CA GLN A 142 21.53 -46.94 20.09
C GLN A 142 21.19 -45.96 21.20
N VAL A 143 20.16 -46.28 21.98
CA VAL A 143 19.74 -45.45 23.11
C VAL A 143 19.40 -46.28 24.34
N GLU A 144 19.66 -45.70 25.51
CA GLU A 144 19.26 -46.21 26.83
C GLU A 144 18.61 -45.11 27.65
N LEU A 145 17.68 -45.49 28.54
CA LEU A 145 16.91 -44.56 29.37
C LEU A 145 17.51 -44.47 30.77
N ILE A 146 17.67 -43.25 31.25
CA ILE A 146 18.17 -42.92 32.59
C ILE A 146 17.23 -41.88 33.17
N ASN A 147 16.83 -42.00 34.43
CA ASN A 147 16.32 -40.84 35.16
C ASN A 147 17.20 -40.55 36.36
N ASN A 148 17.13 -39.31 36.81
CA ASN A 148 17.64 -38.96 38.11
C ASN A 148 16.87 -37.78 38.72
N ILE A 149 16.98 -37.63 40.04
CA ILE A 149 16.36 -36.56 40.82
C ILE A 149 17.38 -36.00 41.81
N TRP A 150 17.65 -34.71 41.68
CA TRP A 150 18.55 -33.95 42.54
C TRP A 150 17.77 -33.05 43.49
N ASN A 151 18.35 -32.77 44.65
CA ASN A 151 17.74 -31.89 45.64
C ASN A 151 18.26 -30.45 45.50
N PHE A 152 17.44 -29.57 44.93
CA PHE A 152 17.74 -28.15 44.70
C PHE A 152 17.27 -27.24 45.84
N SER A 153 16.92 -27.83 47.00
CA SER A 153 16.39 -27.06 48.14
C SER A 153 17.45 -26.20 48.85
N SER A 154 18.74 -26.54 48.77
CA SER A 154 19.87 -25.74 49.24
C SER A 154 21.19 -26.32 48.72
N LEU A 155 22.30 -25.56 48.80
CA LEU A 155 23.63 -25.99 48.35
C LEU A 155 24.19 -27.22 49.09
N SER A 156 23.61 -27.58 50.24
CA SER A 156 23.99 -28.74 51.05
C SER A 156 22.90 -29.80 51.12
N ALA A 157 21.79 -29.61 50.40
CA ALA A 157 20.69 -30.55 50.39
C ALA A 157 21.08 -31.83 49.64
N VAL A 158 20.71 -32.97 50.22
CA VAL A 158 20.94 -34.29 49.62
C VAL A 158 19.64 -35.08 49.59
N MET A 159 19.46 -35.87 48.54
CA MET A 159 18.43 -36.89 48.47
C MET A 159 18.78 -38.01 49.46
N LYS A 160 17.82 -38.41 50.31
CA LYS A 160 17.98 -39.54 51.23
C LYS A 160 17.08 -40.69 50.78
N SER A 161 17.54 -41.93 50.91
CA SER A 161 16.79 -43.13 50.51
C SER A 161 15.42 -43.24 51.17
N GLN A 162 15.25 -42.71 52.38
CA GLN A 162 13.96 -42.70 53.09
C GLN A 162 12.92 -41.72 52.52
N TYR A 163 13.33 -40.80 51.64
CA TYR A 163 12.49 -39.76 51.05
C TYR A 163 12.12 -40.05 49.59
N VAL A 164 12.57 -41.17 49.02
CA VAL A 164 12.33 -41.51 47.61
C VAL A 164 12.16 -43.02 47.47
N HIS A 165 11.21 -43.42 46.64
CA HIS A 165 10.95 -44.82 46.32
C HIS A 165 10.65 -44.95 44.82
N GLY A 166 11.33 -45.86 44.13
CA GLY A 166 11.15 -46.15 42.71
C GLY A 166 12.01 -47.36 42.33
N ASN A 167 12.24 -47.60 41.04
CA ASN A 167 13.06 -48.73 40.57
C ASN A 167 14.57 -48.54 40.84
N GLY A 168 14.99 -47.30 41.09
CA GLY A 168 16.36 -46.87 41.27
C GLY A 168 16.86 -46.87 42.72
N THR A 169 17.97 -46.18 42.91
CA THR A 169 18.63 -46.04 44.22
C THR A 169 19.16 -44.62 44.42
N VAL A 170 19.48 -44.29 45.67
CA VAL A 170 20.20 -43.06 46.00
C VAL A 170 21.70 -43.31 45.94
N ALA A 171 22.40 -42.59 45.06
CA ALA A 171 23.85 -42.63 44.91
C ALA A 171 24.53 -41.42 45.55
N SER A 172 25.82 -41.56 45.85
CA SER A 172 26.69 -40.44 46.26
C SER A 172 26.83 -39.45 45.11
N PRO A 173 26.73 -38.12 45.34
CA PRO A 173 26.73 -37.40 46.62
C PRO A 173 25.35 -37.20 47.27
N GLY A 174 24.29 -37.83 46.75
CA GLY A 174 22.94 -37.76 47.31
C GLY A 174 21.90 -37.35 46.29
N PHE A 175 21.77 -38.13 45.21
CA PHE A 175 20.71 -38.01 44.21
C PHE A 175 20.08 -39.38 43.96
N TYR A 176 18.82 -39.42 43.56
CA TYR A 176 18.19 -40.65 43.10
C TYR A 176 18.51 -40.88 41.63
N TYR A 177 18.74 -42.12 41.20
CA TYR A 177 18.85 -42.46 39.78
C TYR A 177 18.37 -43.88 39.49
N TYR A 178 17.94 -44.08 38.25
CA TYR A 178 17.63 -45.38 37.70
C TYR A 178 18.10 -45.47 36.25
N LEU A 179 18.71 -46.60 35.90
CA LEU A 179 19.10 -46.98 34.54
C LEU A 179 18.20 -48.12 34.08
N ASP A 180 17.41 -47.89 33.03
CA ASP A 180 16.62 -48.93 32.38
C ASP A 180 17.58 -49.94 31.73
N PRO A 181 17.46 -51.25 32.00
CA PRO A 181 18.36 -52.25 31.42
C PRO A 181 18.17 -52.47 29.91
N VAL A 182 17.19 -51.82 29.27
CA VAL A 182 16.85 -52.03 27.86
C VAL A 182 17.66 -51.11 26.95
N VAL A 183 18.30 -51.72 25.94
CA VAL A 183 19.01 -50.99 24.87
C VAL A 183 18.17 -51.02 23.60
N TYR A 184 17.82 -49.86 23.08
CA TYR A 184 17.03 -49.74 21.85
C TYR A 184 17.97 -49.50 20.66
N ASN A 185 17.89 -50.37 19.66
CA ASN A 185 18.63 -50.23 18.41
C ASN A 185 17.76 -49.53 17.38
N LEU A 186 18.25 -48.42 16.82
CA LEU A 186 17.48 -47.51 15.98
C LEU A 186 18.09 -47.39 14.57
N THR A 187 17.31 -46.78 13.68
CA THR A 187 17.75 -46.33 12.35
C THR A 187 17.24 -44.93 12.09
N PHE A 188 18.00 -44.10 11.38
CA PHE A 188 17.56 -42.77 10.97
C PHE A 188 16.40 -42.81 9.94
N PRO A 189 15.55 -41.77 9.88
CA PRO A 189 15.37 -40.79 10.94
C PRO A 189 14.74 -41.46 12.17
N PHE A 190 15.09 -41.03 13.38
CA PHE A 190 14.40 -41.49 14.59
C PHE A 190 13.97 -40.31 15.47
N THR A 191 12.83 -40.48 16.12
CA THR A 191 12.24 -39.48 17.02
C THR A 191 12.24 -40.00 18.44
N ILE A 192 12.73 -39.18 19.36
CA ILE A 192 12.66 -39.40 20.80
C ILE A 192 11.68 -38.38 21.37
N ASN A 193 10.69 -38.88 22.10
CA ASN A 193 9.86 -38.08 22.99
C ASN A 193 10.16 -38.50 24.42
N LEU A 194 10.51 -37.55 25.28
CA LEU A 194 10.59 -37.74 26.72
C LEU A 194 9.49 -36.94 27.39
N SER A 195 8.91 -37.46 28.45
CA SER A 195 7.92 -36.74 29.25
C SER A 195 8.06 -37.07 30.73
N MET A 196 7.74 -36.11 31.58
CA MET A 196 7.60 -36.32 33.01
C MET A 196 6.23 -35.80 33.43
N THR A 197 5.50 -36.61 34.19
CA THR A 197 4.15 -36.26 34.66
C THR A 197 4.04 -36.42 36.18
N LEU A 198 3.42 -35.46 36.82
CA LEU A 198 3.12 -35.47 38.24
C LEU A 198 1.73 -36.04 38.46
N SER A 199 1.61 -36.86 39.51
CA SER A 199 0.32 -37.39 39.93
C SER A 199 0.25 -37.54 41.44
N ASN A 200 -0.97 -37.38 41.97
CA ASN A 200 -1.25 -37.68 43.36
C ASN A 200 -1.12 -39.19 43.62
N THR A 201 -0.69 -39.54 44.82
CA THR A 201 -0.56 -40.93 45.26
C THR A 201 -1.11 -41.09 46.68
N SER A 202 -1.67 -42.25 47.00
CA SER A 202 -2.18 -42.56 48.34
C SER A 202 -1.08 -42.82 49.37
N SER A 203 0.17 -42.97 48.92
CA SER A 203 1.32 -43.34 49.76
C SER A 203 2.57 -42.52 49.40
N GLY A 204 2.45 -41.20 49.41
CA GLY A 204 3.56 -40.27 49.19
C GLY A 204 3.11 -38.84 48.88
N ALA A 205 4.03 -37.89 48.97
CA ALA A 205 3.74 -36.48 48.67
C ALA A 205 3.41 -36.29 47.18
N VAL A 206 4.18 -36.89 46.28
CA VAL A 206 3.98 -36.82 44.82
C VAL A 206 4.59 -38.03 44.14
N ARG A 207 3.97 -38.50 43.05
CA ARG A 207 4.56 -39.45 42.12
C ARG A 207 5.00 -38.73 40.84
N VAL A 208 6.24 -38.98 40.43
CA VAL A 208 6.82 -38.53 39.16
C VAL A 208 6.93 -39.76 38.26
N ASP A 209 6.17 -39.78 37.18
CA ASP A 209 6.27 -40.83 36.17
C ASP A 209 7.22 -40.37 35.06
N PHE A 210 8.23 -41.18 34.74
CA PHE A 210 9.20 -40.94 33.68
C PHE A 210 8.82 -41.74 32.43
N LEU A 211 8.36 -41.03 31.40
CA LEU A 211 7.80 -41.63 30.19
C LEU A 211 8.71 -41.39 28.98
N TYR A 212 8.64 -42.32 28.03
CA TYR A 212 9.31 -42.19 26.75
C TYR A 212 8.42 -42.69 25.61
N SER A 213 8.68 -42.18 24.40
CA SER A 213 8.24 -42.76 23.13
C SER A 213 9.33 -42.56 22.08
N ILE A 214 9.90 -43.66 21.60
CA ILE A 214 10.96 -43.71 20.59
C ILE A 214 10.38 -44.31 19.30
N LYS A 215 10.42 -43.56 18.21
CA LYS A 215 10.05 -44.02 16.87
C LYS A 215 11.30 -44.14 16.02
N SER A 216 11.59 -45.34 15.54
CA SER A 216 12.76 -45.63 14.70
C SER A 216 12.39 -45.55 13.21
N GLY A 217 13.36 -45.23 12.35
CA GLY A 217 13.17 -45.09 10.89
C GLY A 217 12.75 -46.37 10.18
N ASN A 218 12.95 -47.53 10.80
CA ASN A 218 12.45 -48.82 10.33
C ASN A 218 10.96 -49.05 10.67
N GLY A 219 10.30 -48.08 11.28
CA GLY A 219 8.88 -48.13 11.66
C GLY A 219 8.61 -48.66 13.07
N SER A 220 9.61 -49.18 13.79
CA SER A 220 9.43 -49.63 15.18
C SER A 220 9.09 -48.45 16.10
N VAL A 221 8.13 -48.67 17.01
CA VAL A 221 7.75 -47.71 18.05
C VAL A 221 7.85 -48.38 19.41
N TYR A 222 8.61 -47.76 20.32
CA TYR A 222 8.77 -48.19 21.72
C TYR A 222 8.24 -47.07 22.62
N SER A 223 7.41 -47.38 23.61
CA SER A 223 6.89 -46.36 24.52
C SER A 223 6.49 -46.97 25.85
N GLY A 224 6.59 -46.21 26.92
CA GLY A 224 6.12 -46.63 28.23
C GLY A 224 6.56 -45.71 29.36
N VAL A 225 6.22 -46.13 30.58
CA VAL A 225 6.78 -45.60 31.82
C VAL A 225 7.90 -46.56 32.24
N TYR A 226 9.14 -46.09 32.31
CA TYR A 226 10.26 -46.95 32.73
C TYR A 226 10.58 -46.81 34.23
N ASP A 227 10.15 -45.71 34.85
CA ASP A 227 10.22 -45.53 36.30
C ASP A 227 9.08 -44.65 36.80
N SER A 228 8.61 -44.98 38.00
CA SER A 228 7.56 -44.28 38.73
C SER A 228 8.08 -43.97 40.12
N VAL A 229 8.49 -42.73 40.34
CA VAL A 229 9.22 -42.32 41.53
C VAL A 229 8.28 -41.59 42.50
N VAL A 230 8.11 -42.15 43.68
CA VAL A 230 7.34 -41.54 44.77
C VAL A 230 8.29 -40.79 45.70
N LEU A 231 8.09 -39.48 45.81
CA LEU A 231 8.79 -38.64 46.77
C LEU A 231 8.01 -38.55 48.07
N PHE A 232 8.74 -38.67 49.18
CA PHE A 232 8.27 -38.71 50.55
C PHE A 232 7.14 -39.74 50.77
N PRO A 233 7.41 -41.04 50.59
CA PRO A 233 6.40 -42.11 50.59
C PRO A 233 5.61 -42.27 51.91
N LYS A 234 6.09 -41.63 52.99
CA LYS A 234 5.44 -41.64 54.31
C LYS A 234 4.53 -40.43 54.56
N LEU A 235 4.39 -39.54 53.59
CA LEU A 235 3.54 -38.35 53.68
C LEU A 235 2.25 -38.54 52.88
N SER A 236 1.22 -37.78 53.24
CA SER A 236 0.01 -37.63 52.43
C SER A 236 0.32 -36.86 51.14
N ALA A 237 -0.52 -37.03 50.11
CA ALA A 237 -0.40 -36.30 48.86
C ALA A 237 -0.37 -34.77 49.07
N ILE A 238 0.50 -34.10 48.31
CA ILE A 238 0.69 -32.65 48.32
C ILE A 238 0.59 -32.13 46.90
N ARG A 239 -0.14 -31.03 46.70
CA ARG A 239 -0.19 -30.36 45.41
C ARG A 239 1.19 -29.85 45.03
N SER A 240 1.87 -30.62 44.19
CA SER A 240 3.20 -30.35 43.66
C SER A 240 3.09 -29.94 42.20
N TYR A 241 4.09 -29.24 41.68
CA TYR A 241 4.08 -28.73 40.31
C TYR A 241 5.49 -28.56 39.77
N TYR A 242 5.66 -28.69 38.46
CA TYR A 242 6.84 -28.18 37.78
C TYR A 242 6.72 -26.66 37.66
N GLN A 243 7.79 -25.94 37.94
CA GLN A 243 7.86 -24.50 37.77
C GLN A 243 8.79 -24.15 36.62
N ILE A 244 8.33 -23.25 35.75
CA ILE A 244 9.10 -22.65 34.67
C ILE A 244 9.16 -21.14 34.91
N GLY A 245 10.35 -20.58 35.09
CA GLY A 245 10.60 -19.23 35.53
C GLY A 245 10.86 -19.09 37.04
N SER A 246 11.46 -17.95 37.41
CA SER A 246 12.07 -17.72 38.73
C SER A 246 13.31 -18.58 38.98
N TYR A 247 13.78 -18.62 40.23
CA TYR A 247 14.98 -19.32 40.65
C TYR A 247 14.66 -20.30 41.77
N ALA A 248 15.30 -21.47 41.72
CA ALA A 248 15.36 -22.39 42.83
C ALA A 248 16.16 -21.78 44.01
N PRO A 249 16.02 -22.29 45.25
CA PRO A 249 16.76 -21.79 46.41
C PRO A 249 18.29 -21.80 46.28
N ILE A 250 18.84 -22.59 45.35
CA ILE A 250 20.27 -22.61 45.02
C ILE A 250 20.68 -21.59 43.94
N GLU A 251 19.79 -20.64 43.63
CA GLU A 251 19.99 -19.57 42.64
C GLU A 251 20.16 -20.05 41.18
N LEU A 252 19.85 -21.33 40.91
CA LEU A 252 19.68 -21.83 39.54
C LEU A 252 18.28 -21.50 39.02
N PRO A 253 18.12 -21.20 37.73
CA PRO A 253 16.81 -21.01 37.12
C PRO A 253 15.88 -22.20 37.39
N SER A 254 14.60 -21.94 37.62
CA SER A 254 13.59 -22.99 37.49
C SER A 254 13.19 -23.08 36.03
N ASP A 255 14.06 -23.60 35.17
CA ASP A 255 13.81 -23.71 33.75
C ASP A 255 13.18 -25.06 33.38
N LEU A 256 12.73 -25.13 32.12
CA LEU A 256 12.41 -26.38 31.44
C LEU A 256 13.33 -26.46 30.23
N GLU A 257 14.10 -27.52 30.13
CA GLU A 257 15.08 -27.69 29.06
C GLU A 257 14.99 -29.07 28.42
N TYR A 258 15.17 -29.12 27.11
CA TYR A 258 15.35 -30.33 26.32
C TYR A 258 16.59 -30.17 25.44
N VAL A 259 17.70 -30.72 25.90
CA VAL A 259 19.04 -30.33 25.45
C VAL A 259 19.96 -31.51 25.23
N LEU A 260 20.87 -31.36 24.27
CA LEU A 260 21.98 -32.26 24.03
C LEU A 260 23.20 -31.85 24.84
N GLY A 261 23.83 -32.82 25.48
CA GLY A 261 25.07 -32.63 26.21
C GLY A 261 26.02 -33.81 26.03
N GLY A 262 27.16 -33.75 26.72
CA GLY A 262 28.05 -34.89 26.90
C GLY A 262 27.35 -36.08 27.57
N PRO A 263 27.95 -37.28 27.52
CA PRO A 263 27.38 -38.50 28.09
C PRO A 263 27.16 -38.49 29.62
N GLY A 264 27.66 -37.47 30.33
CA GLY A 264 27.44 -37.28 31.77
C GLY A 264 28.68 -36.83 32.53
N GLY A 265 28.53 -36.47 33.81
CA GLY A 265 29.66 -36.15 34.71
C GLY A 265 30.34 -34.82 34.40
N GLY A 266 29.60 -33.87 33.83
CA GLY A 266 30.15 -32.60 33.35
C GLY A 266 31.01 -32.74 32.08
N SER A 267 30.89 -33.86 31.37
CA SER A 267 31.57 -34.07 30.09
C SER A 267 31.00 -33.18 28.99
N PHE A 268 31.79 -33.04 27.92
CA PHE A 268 31.31 -32.51 26.66
C PHE A 268 31.38 -33.55 25.55
N ALA A 269 30.47 -33.45 24.58
CA ALA A 269 30.53 -34.19 23.33
C ALA A 269 30.80 -33.26 22.14
N VAL A 270 31.55 -33.74 21.16
CA VAL A 270 31.78 -33.05 19.88
C VAL A 270 30.86 -33.63 18.82
N VAL A 271 30.07 -32.78 18.15
CA VAL A 271 29.22 -33.23 17.03
C VAL A 271 29.94 -32.99 15.71
N LEU A 272 30.00 -34.03 14.88
CA LEU A 272 30.62 -34.00 13.55
C LEU A 272 29.58 -33.86 12.43
N GLY A 273 28.32 -34.16 12.71
CA GLY A 273 27.19 -33.97 11.82
C GLY A 273 25.88 -34.16 12.56
N ILE A 274 24.92 -33.27 12.34
CA ILE A 274 23.59 -33.35 12.92
C ILE A 274 22.59 -32.63 12.01
N SER A 275 21.41 -33.20 11.87
CA SER A 275 20.25 -32.56 11.27
C SER A 275 18.97 -33.09 11.91
N GLY A 276 17.99 -32.23 12.12
CA GLY A 276 16.73 -32.64 12.71
C GLY A 276 15.86 -31.50 13.21
N SER A 277 14.80 -31.84 13.92
CA SER A 277 13.89 -30.87 14.56
C SER A 277 13.74 -31.14 16.06
N ILE A 278 13.49 -30.08 16.84
CA ILE A 278 13.29 -30.14 18.28
C ILE A 278 12.10 -29.29 18.71
N SER A 279 11.36 -29.75 19.70
CA SER A 279 10.23 -29.04 20.29
C SER A 279 10.13 -29.33 21.79
N LEU A 280 9.63 -28.34 22.53
CA LEU A 280 9.54 -28.37 23.98
C LEU A 280 8.16 -27.88 24.42
N TYR A 281 7.55 -28.62 25.33
CA TYR A 281 6.15 -28.45 25.71
C TYR A 281 5.93 -28.52 27.21
N TYR A 282 4.91 -27.80 27.67
CA TYR A 282 4.30 -27.95 28.99
C TYR A 282 2.83 -28.34 28.83
N GLU A 283 2.27 -29.01 29.82
CA GLU A 283 0.86 -29.40 29.84
C GLU A 283 -0.02 -28.28 30.42
N LYS A 284 -1.18 -28.07 29.80
CA LYS A 284 -2.23 -27.22 30.35
C LYS A 284 -3.61 -27.70 29.89
N GLY A 285 -4.43 -28.14 30.83
CA GLY A 285 -5.83 -28.52 30.55
C GLY A 285 -5.97 -29.82 29.75
N GLY A 286 -5.06 -30.77 29.95
CA GLY A 286 -4.98 -32.05 29.28
C GLY A 286 -4.21 -32.03 27.95
N VAL A 287 -3.63 -30.90 27.55
CA VAL A 287 -3.00 -30.71 26.24
C VAL A 287 -1.57 -30.18 26.41
N PHE A 288 -0.62 -30.72 25.64
CA PHE A 288 0.73 -30.18 25.55
C PHE A 288 0.76 -28.95 24.63
N LEU A 289 1.16 -27.81 25.19
CA LEU A 289 1.35 -26.56 24.49
C LEU A 289 2.86 -26.26 24.36
N PRO A 290 3.31 -25.67 23.24
CA PRO A 290 4.69 -25.26 23.11
C PRO A 290 5.07 -24.26 24.20
N VAL A 291 6.33 -24.28 24.63
CA VAL A 291 6.84 -23.30 25.60
C VAL A 291 6.65 -21.88 25.10
N ARG A 292 6.28 -20.98 26.02
CA ARG A 292 5.97 -19.58 25.71
C ARG A 292 7.19 -18.75 25.36
N ASP A 293 8.37 -19.26 25.64
CA ASP A 293 9.66 -18.71 25.29
C ASP A 293 10.67 -19.84 25.10
N ALA A 294 11.56 -19.69 24.13
CA ALA A 294 12.61 -20.67 23.90
C ALA A 294 13.95 -20.01 23.59
N TYR A 295 14.99 -20.64 24.10
CA TYR A 295 16.39 -20.32 23.96
C TYR A 295 17.11 -21.58 23.50
N THR A 296 18.30 -21.40 22.95
CA THR A 296 19.07 -22.42 22.23
C THR A 296 19.95 -23.26 23.15
N TYR A 297 20.01 -22.93 24.44
CA TYR A 297 20.82 -23.61 25.42
C TYR A 297 20.19 -23.65 26.81
N GLY A 298 20.50 -24.72 27.53
CA GLY A 298 20.15 -24.94 28.93
C GLY A 298 21.17 -24.35 29.91
N SER A 299 20.79 -24.13 31.17
CA SER A 299 21.68 -23.56 32.18
C SER A 299 22.16 -24.53 33.24
N ASP A 300 21.41 -25.61 33.47
CA ASP A 300 21.53 -26.40 34.69
C ASP A 300 22.26 -27.73 34.50
N THR A 301 22.34 -28.23 33.26
CA THR A 301 23.16 -29.41 32.97
C THR A 301 24.63 -29.04 32.99
N ALA A 302 25.42 -29.75 33.81
CA ALA A 302 26.86 -29.59 33.84
C ALA A 302 27.53 -30.02 32.51
N GLU A 303 26.84 -30.86 31.73
CA GLU A 303 27.30 -31.35 30.44
C GLU A 303 27.13 -30.31 29.33
N THR A 304 28.00 -30.37 28.32
CA THR A 304 27.93 -29.45 27.16
C THR A 304 28.08 -30.17 25.83
N VAL A 305 27.73 -29.50 24.73
CA VAL A 305 27.96 -30.03 23.38
C VAL A 305 28.59 -28.97 22.50
N TYR A 306 29.45 -29.41 21.59
CA TYR A 306 30.10 -28.55 20.59
C TYR A 306 29.55 -28.81 19.20
N PHE A 307 29.51 -27.73 18.41
CA PHE A 307 29.10 -27.71 17.00
C PHE A 307 27.64 -28.09 16.74
N VAL A 308 26.76 -27.81 17.69
CA VAL A 308 25.31 -27.84 17.49
C VAL A 308 24.79 -26.41 17.47
N THR A 309 23.95 -26.09 16.50
CA THR A 309 23.20 -24.85 16.46
C THR A 309 21.71 -25.15 16.29
N VAL A 310 20.87 -24.32 16.90
CA VAL A 310 19.42 -24.41 16.77
C VAL A 310 18.91 -23.13 16.13
N THR A 311 18.22 -23.26 15.01
CA THR A 311 17.55 -22.13 14.34
C THR A 311 16.04 -22.23 14.45
N ARG A 312 15.35 -21.13 14.15
CA ARG A 312 13.89 -21.03 14.25
C ARG A 312 13.23 -21.76 13.08
N ASP A 313 12.17 -22.49 13.35
CA ASP A 313 11.17 -22.90 12.37
C ASP A 313 9.81 -22.32 12.76
N PHE A 314 9.27 -21.48 11.88
CA PHE A 314 7.99 -20.80 12.04
C PHE A 314 7.01 -21.15 10.92
N GLU A 315 7.15 -22.32 10.27
CA GLU A 315 6.15 -22.81 9.31
C GLU A 315 4.73 -22.78 9.93
N ASN A 316 4.63 -23.13 11.21
CA ASN A 316 3.44 -22.89 12.03
C ASN A 316 3.78 -22.02 13.25
N PRO A 317 3.48 -20.70 13.21
CA PRO A 317 3.74 -19.78 14.33
C PRO A 317 3.04 -20.12 15.65
N GLU A 318 1.96 -20.89 15.62
CA GLU A 318 1.27 -21.35 16.84
C GLU A 318 2.02 -22.49 17.53
N VAL A 319 2.81 -23.26 16.77
CA VAL A 319 3.60 -24.41 17.24
C VAL A 319 5.04 -24.32 16.72
N PRO A 320 5.81 -23.30 17.14
CA PRO A 320 7.17 -23.09 16.66
C PRO A 320 8.08 -24.26 17.05
N GLN A 321 9.09 -24.52 16.22
CA GLN A 321 10.08 -25.57 16.44
C GLN A 321 11.50 -25.02 16.29
N GLY A 322 12.46 -25.79 16.80
CA GLY A 322 13.88 -25.58 16.51
C GLY A 322 14.34 -26.54 15.40
N VAL A 323 15.22 -26.07 14.52
CA VAL A 323 15.94 -26.91 13.56
C VAL A 323 17.37 -27.08 14.04
N LEU A 324 17.80 -28.34 14.23
CA LEU A 324 19.18 -28.65 14.58
C LEU A 324 20.03 -28.72 13.31
N SER A 325 21.22 -28.14 13.37
CA SER A 325 22.23 -28.27 12.33
C SER A 325 23.63 -28.17 12.91
N LEU A 326 24.62 -28.56 12.12
CA LEU A 326 26.03 -28.37 12.47
C LEU A 326 26.35 -26.87 12.47
N GLY A 327 26.83 -26.35 13.59
CA GLY A 327 27.17 -24.94 13.71
C GLY A 327 27.54 -24.53 15.13
N ASN A 328 28.04 -23.31 15.31
CA ASN A 328 28.35 -22.82 16.65
C ASN A 328 27.07 -22.53 17.44
N LEU A 329 27.18 -22.62 18.76
CA LEU A 329 26.15 -22.15 19.67
C LEU A 329 25.83 -20.68 19.36
N ASN A 330 24.55 -20.40 19.22
CA ASN A 330 24.01 -19.05 19.10
C ASN A 330 23.35 -18.69 20.44
N SER A 331 23.45 -17.44 20.88
CA SER A 331 23.00 -17.03 22.23
C SER A 331 21.73 -16.16 22.22
N TYR A 332 20.91 -16.28 21.18
CA TYR A 332 19.72 -15.44 21.02
C TYR A 332 18.43 -16.22 21.30
N LYS A 333 17.40 -15.50 21.74
CA LYS A 333 16.05 -16.03 21.97
C LYS A 333 15.42 -16.49 20.65
N LEU A 334 14.97 -17.74 20.57
CA LEU A 334 14.31 -18.27 19.39
C LEU A 334 12.90 -17.69 19.25
N TRP A 335 12.09 -17.75 20.30
CA TRP A 335 10.76 -17.13 20.34
C TRP A 335 10.32 -16.76 21.77
N PRO A 336 9.29 -15.89 21.90
CA PRO A 336 8.73 -15.06 20.85
C PRO A 336 9.70 -13.98 20.41
N ILE A 337 9.45 -13.47 19.21
CA ILE A 337 10.09 -12.27 18.68
C ILE A 337 9.05 -11.22 18.35
N SER A 338 9.40 -9.94 18.49
CA SER A 338 8.52 -8.84 18.08
C SER A 338 8.53 -8.69 16.56
N PRO A 339 7.39 -8.90 15.88
CA PRO A 339 7.29 -8.57 14.47
C PRO A 339 7.21 -7.05 14.27
N ILE A 340 7.56 -6.62 13.06
CA ILE A 340 7.42 -5.25 12.59
C ILE A 340 6.11 -5.15 11.82
N LEU A 341 5.23 -4.24 12.26
CA LEU A 341 3.98 -3.91 11.59
C LEU A 341 4.08 -2.50 11.02
N GLU A 342 4.23 -2.41 9.70
CA GLU A 342 4.21 -1.14 8.97
C GLU A 342 2.83 -0.89 8.39
N VAL A 343 2.37 0.35 8.49
CA VAL A 343 1.05 0.78 8.01
C VAL A 343 1.20 2.03 7.16
N THR A 344 0.54 2.04 6.02
CA THR A 344 0.45 3.16 5.07
C THR A 344 -1.02 3.40 4.75
N LEU A 345 -1.38 4.66 4.53
CA LEU A 345 -2.73 5.10 4.29
C LEU A 345 -2.84 5.77 2.93
N ILE A 346 -3.93 5.46 2.22
CA ILE A 346 -4.36 6.22 1.05
C ILE A 346 -5.73 6.80 1.37
N THR A 347 -5.78 8.14 1.45
CA THR A 347 -7.00 8.89 1.67
C THR A 347 -7.99 8.65 0.53
N GLY A 348 -9.24 8.35 0.88
CA GLY A 348 -10.37 8.27 -0.02
C GLY A 348 -11.56 9.05 0.50
N ILE A 349 -12.63 9.09 -0.30
CA ILE A 349 -13.91 9.71 0.05
C ILE A 349 -14.83 8.64 0.64
N SER A 350 -15.28 8.88 1.87
CA SER A 350 -16.09 8.00 2.71
C SER A 350 -15.49 6.60 2.87
N LYS A 351 -14.17 6.48 2.65
CA LYS A 351 -13.40 5.26 2.76
C LYS A 351 -11.95 5.57 3.09
N LEU A 352 -11.32 4.67 3.83
CA LEU A 352 -9.89 4.70 4.12
C LEU A 352 -9.26 3.42 3.59
N VAL A 353 -8.33 3.53 2.65
CA VAL A 353 -7.54 2.37 2.19
C VAL A 353 -6.30 2.29 3.07
N VAL A 354 -6.14 1.15 3.72
CA VAL A 354 -5.02 0.85 4.60
C VAL A 354 -4.23 -0.28 3.96
N SER A 355 -2.93 -0.07 3.77
CA SER A 355 -2.02 -1.09 3.27
C SER A 355 -0.77 -1.15 4.13
N GLY A 356 -0.03 -2.25 4.09
CA GLY A 356 1.19 -2.36 4.87
C GLY A 356 1.84 -3.72 4.81
N TYR A 357 2.77 -3.96 5.73
CA TYR A 357 3.51 -5.21 5.84
C TYR A 357 3.59 -5.68 7.29
N LEU A 358 3.50 -6.99 7.48
CA LEU A 358 3.86 -7.67 8.72
C LEU A 358 5.08 -8.56 8.43
N ILE A 359 6.22 -8.22 9.04
CA ILE A 359 7.52 -8.86 8.78
C ILE A 359 8.28 -9.08 10.08
N TYR A 360 9.32 -9.90 10.06
CA TYR A 360 10.16 -10.18 11.23
C TYR A 360 11.62 -10.41 10.85
N GLN A 361 12.52 -10.34 11.83
CA GLN A 361 13.94 -10.66 11.65
C GLN A 361 14.15 -12.18 11.64
N SER A 362 14.50 -12.74 10.48
CA SER A 362 14.57 -14.20 10.28
C SER A 362 15.85 -14.86 10.79
N GLY A 363 16.85 -14.09 11.20
CA GLY A 363 18.11 -14.61 11.72
C GLY A 363 18.83 -13.61 12.63
N THR A 364 20.15 -13.79 12.77
CA THR A 364 21.03 -12.96 13.63
C THR A 364 21.47 -11.64 12.99
N GLY A 365 20.99 -11.31 11.78
CA GLY A 365 21.30 -10.09 11.05
C GLY A 365 20.04 -9.34 10.59
N SER A 366 20.21 -8.33 9.73
CA SER A 366 19.12 -7.46 9.23
C SER A 366 18.19 -8.11 8.19
N ALA A 367 18.25 -9.43 8.02
CA ALA A 367 17.40 -10.15 7.08
C ALA A 367 15.96 -10.16 7.59
N LEU A 368 15.03 -9.69 6.76
CA LEU A 368 13.60 -9.64 7.05
C LEU A 368 12.88 -10.74 6.28
N ALA A 369 11.93 -11.39 6.93
CA ALA A 369 11.04 -12.37 6.32
C ALA A 369 9.57 -11.98 6.52
N PRO A 370 8.69 -12.36 5.59
CA PRO A 370 7.27 -12.07 5.67
C PRO A 370 6.54 -12.98 6.67
N LEU A 371 5.57 -12.42 7.39
CA LEU A 371 4.59 -13.20 8.14
C LEU A 371 3.35 -13.41 7.28
N SER A 372 3.25 -14.58 6.65
CA SER A 372 2.16 -14.90 5.74
C SER A 372 0.95 -15.52 6.45
N SER A 373 -0.24 -15.34 5.86
CA SER A 373 -1.51 -15.91 6.32
C SER A 373 -1.87 -15.56 7.77
N GLN A 374 -1.37 -14.42 8.26
CA GLN A 374 -1.66 -13.93 9.61
C GLN A 374 -2.87 -13.00 9.59
N THR A 375 -3.71 -13.11 10.62
CA THR A 375 -4.88 -12.23 10.76
C THR A 375 -4.49 -10.93 11.44
N LEU A 376 -4.72 -9.82 10.74
CA LEU A 376 -4.67 -8.47 11.29
C LEU A 376 -6.08 -7.96 11.55
N THR A 377 -6.25 -7.24 12.64
CA THR A 377 -7.50 -6.55 12.98
C THR A 377 -7.30 -5.04 12.83
N LEU A 378 -8.12 -4.42 12.00
CA LEU A 378 -8.13 -2.99 11.72
C LEU A 378 -9.38 -2.37 12.33
N LYS A 379 -9.20 -1.33 13.14
CA LYS A 379 -10.30 -0.63 13.80
C LYS A 379 -10.23 0.86 13.53
N LEU A 380 -11.36 1.45 13.14
CA LEU A 380 -11.58 2.89 13.30
C LEU A 380 -12.28 3.09 14.64
N VAL A 381 -11.71 3.95 15.48
CA VAL A 381 -12.24 4.21 16.83
C VAL A 381 -12.44 5.72 17.04
N ASN A 382 -13.32 6.04 17.98
CA ASN A 382 -13.44 7.36 18.60
C ASN A 382 -12.81 7.27 20.00
N ALA A 383 -11.53 7.56 20.10
CA ALA A 383 -10.75 7.51 21.34
C ALA A 383 -11.08 8.66 22.31
N GLN A 384 -11.63 9.76 21.81
CA GLN A 384 -12.10 10.89 22.63
C GLN A 384 -13.41 10.60 23.39
N SER A 385 -14.21 9.64 22.93
CA SER A 385 -15.41 9.21 23.63
C SER A 385 -15.09 8.44 24.92
N ALA A 386 -15.94 8.60 25.95
CA ALA A 386 -15.87 7.83 27.19
C ALA A 386 -17.17 7.02 27.37
N PRO A 387 -17.16 5.68 27.19
CA PRO A 387 -16.01 4.83 26.83
C PRO A 387 -15.63 4.94 25.34
N VAL A 388 -14.39 4.54 25.00
CA VAL A 388 -13.91 4.49 23.61
C VAL A 388 -14.84 3.62 22.77
N THR A 389 -15.34 4.18 21.66
CA THR A 389 -16.25 3.50 20.74
C THR A 389 -15.51 3.00 19.51
N THR A 390 -15.75 1.74 19.11
CA THR A 390 -15.28 1.19 17.83
C THR A 390 -16.35 1.46 16.77
N LEU A 391 -15.98 2.17 15.72
CA LEU A 391 -16.86 2.55 14.62
C LEU A 391 -16.80 1.51 13.49
N VAL A 392 -15.61 1.00 13.20
CA VAL A 392 -15.37 -0.07 12.22
C VAL A 392 -14.44 -1.09 12.83
N ASN A 393 -14.69 -2.37 12.55
CA ASN A 393 -13.84 -3.48 12.93
C ASN A 393 -13.77 -4.48 11.78
N LEU A 394 -12.59 -4.65 11.19
CA LEU A 394 -12.36 -5.50 10.04
C LEU A 394 -11.15 -6.40 10.29
N SER A 395 -11.18 -7.61 9.76
CA SER A 395 -10.02 -8.51 9.74
C SER A 395 -9.51 -8.71 8.31
N VAL A 396 -8.19 -8.76 8.15
CA VAL A 396 -7.53 -9.03 6.87
C VAL A 396 -6.40 -10.04 7.07
N LEU A 397 -6.18 -10.91 6.09
CA LEU A 397 -5.04 -11.83 6.08
C LEU A 397 -3.86 -11.20 5.35
N THR A 398 -2.67 -11.43 5.88
CA THR A 398 -1.43 -11.10 5.16
C THR A 398 -1.19 -12.07 4.01
N SER A 399 -0.65 -11.57 2.90
CA SER A 399 -0.27 -12.34 1.73
C SER A 399 1.00 -13.18 1.97
N SER A 400 1.45 -13.94 0.97
CA SER A 400 2.73 -14.65 1.01
C SER A 400 3.94 -13.74 1.18
N SER A 401 3.84 -12.46 0.79
CA SER A 401 4.88 -11.46 1.01
C SER A 401 4.69 -10.67 2.31
N GLY A 402 3.76 -11.09 3.18
CA GLY A 402 3.47 -10.40 4.44
C GLY A 402 2.70 -9.09 4.26
N SER A 403 2.35 -8.73 3.02
CA SER A 403 1.59 -7.52 2.74
C SER A 403 0.11 -7.68 3.07
N PHE A 404 -0.56 -6.59 3.37
CA PHE A 404 -2.02 -6.55 3.50
C PHE A 404 -2.57 -5.27 2.90
N THR A 405 -3.81 -5.33 2.42
CA THR A 405 -4.58 -4.16 1.98
C THR A 405 -6.04 -4.36 2.38
N ALA A 406 -6.64 -3.34 2.96
CA ALA A 406 -8.04 -3.32 3.36
C ALA A 406 -8.64 -1.94 3.10
N THR A 407 -9.95 -1.90 2.81
CA THR A 407 -10.70 -0.65 2.69
C THR A 407 -11.73 -0.60 3.81
N LEU A 408 -11.64 0.42 4.67
CA LEU A 408 -12.58 0.65 5.75
C LEU A 408 -13.59 1.71 5.31
N PRO A 409 -14.91 1.50 5.48
CA PRO A 409 -15.90 2.55 5.28
C PRO A 409 -15.74 3.64 6.34
N VAL A 410 -16.03 4.89 5.98
CA VAL A 410 -15.98 6.04 6.90
C VAL A 410 -17.30 6.77 6.79
N GLU A 411 -18.12 6.63 7.82
CA GLU A 411 -19.51 7.13 7.84
C GLU A 411 -19.72 8.26 8.86
N SER A 412 -18.66 8.70 9.53
CA SER A 412 -18.73 9.69 10.60
C SER A 412 -17.41 10.41 10.77
N ALA A 413 -17.48 11.69 11.19
CA ALA A 413 -16.33 12.49 11.54
C ALA A 413 -15.70 12.12 12.89
N LEU A 414 -16.30 11.19 13.62
CA LEU A 414 -15.87 10.78 14.95
C LEU A 414 -14.66 9.83 14.96
N ALA A 415 -14.24 9.30 13.81
CA ALA A 415 -13.11 8.38 13.71
C ALA A 415 -11.77 9.11 13.86
N ASP A 416 -11.25 9.23 15.07
CA ASP A 416 -10.02 9.98 15.38
C ASP A 416 -8.76 9.09 15.40
N GLN A 417 -8.90 7.76 15.39
CA GLN A 417 -7.76 6.84 15.33
C GLN A 417 -8.03 5.63 14.43
N LEU A 418 -6.99 5.22 13.69
CA LEU A 418 -6.87 3.90 13.12
C LEU A 418 -5.97 3.06 14.01
N VAL A 419 -6.45 1.89 14.44
CA VAL A 419 -5.66 0.88 15.14
C VAL A 419 -5.56 -0.36 14.27
N VAL A 420 -4.35 -0.69 13.82
CA VAL A 420 -4.04 -1.96 13.16
C VAL A 420 -3.33 -2.84 14.16
N SER A 421 -3.80 -4.06 14.38
CA SER A 421 -3.27 -4.95 15.41
C SER A 421 -3.08 -6.36 14.90
N TYR A 422 -1.97 -6.97 15.29
CA TYR A 422 -1.70 -8.39 15.21
C TYR A 422 -1.76 -8.96 16.62
N ALA A 423 -2.58 -10.00 16.82
CA ALA A 423 -2.79 -10.59 18.14
C ALA A 423 -1.56 -11.36 18.67
N GLY A 424 -0.55 -11.60 17.84
CA GLY A 424 0.59 -12.46 18.18
C GLY A 424 0.27 -13.94 17.97
N SER A 425 1.24 -14.77 18.35
CA SER A 425 1.16 -16.23 18.40
C SER A 425 2.16 -16.73 19.45
N THR A 426 2.41 -18.04 19.55
CA THR A 426 3.53 -18.56 20.38
C THR A 426 4.87 -18.02 19.88
N ALA A 427 5.06 -17.96 18.55
CA ALA A 427 6.30 -17.53 17.91
C ALA A 427 6.51 -16.01 17.93
N PHE A 428 5.43 -15.22 18.02
CA PHE A 428 5.49 -13.76 17.84
C PHE A 428 4.74 -13.01 18.91
N ASP A 429 5.34 -11.94 19.42
CA ASP A 429 4.65 -11.04 20.33
C ASP A 429 3.53 -10.26 19.60
N PRO A 430 2.41 -9.94 20.29
CA PRO A 430 1.40 -9.04 19.74
C PRO A 430 2.02 -7.69 19.38
N THR A 431 1.58 -7.12 18.28
CA THR A 431 2.02 -5.79 17.85
C THR A 431 0.84 -4.98 17.36
N LEU A 432 0.93 -3.66 17.49
CA LEU A 432 -0.09 -2.76 16.99
C LEU A 432 0.54 -1.47 16.47
N SER A 433 -0.15 -0.85 15.53
CA SER A 433 0.14 0.48 15.01
C SER A 433 -1.09 1.35 15.20
N VAL A 434 -0.90 2.53 15.81
CA VAL A 434 -1.94 3.54 15.98
C VAL A 434 -1.59 4.73 15.12
N THR A 435 -2.50 5.12 14.24
CA THR A 435 -2.40 6.37 13.47
C THR A 435 -3.50 7.31 13.92
N GLN A 436 -3.13 8.52 14.35
CA GLN A 436 -4.09 9.59 14.63
C GLN A 436 -4.64 10.12 13.31
N LEU A 437 -5.95 10.36 13.27
CA LEU A 437 -6.69 10.75 12.08
C LEU A 437 -7.37 12.10 12.28
N SER A 438 -7.52 12.82 11.17
CA SER A 438 -8.43 13.95 11.01
C SER A 438 -9.51 13.55 9.99
N VAL A 439 -10.78 13.71 10.35
CA VAL A 439 -11.90 13.42 9.43
C VAL A 439 -12.64 14.69 9.08
N HIS A 440 -12.59 15.04 7.80
CA HIS A 440 -13.21 16.24 7.26
C HIS A 440 -14.61 15.89 6.72
N SER A 441 -15.63 16.55 7.25
CA SER A 441 -17.00 16.43 6.73
C SER A 441 -17.21 17.41 5.58
N LEU A 442 -17.54 16.88 4.40
CA LEU A 442 -17.77 17.64 3.18
C LEU A 442 -19.16 17.35 2.63
N SER A 443 -20.02 18.36 2.54
CA SER A 443 -21.32 18.22 1.85
C SER A 443 -21.34 19.10 0.62
N VAL A 444 -21.78 18.53 -0.51
CA VAL A 444 -21.94 19.28 -1.78
C VAL A 444 -23.44 19.40 -2.11
N ARG A 445 -23.90 20.60 -2.46
CA ARG A 445 -25.30 20.89 -2.82
C ARG A 445 -25.38 21.71 -4.11
N GLY A 446 -26.48 21.53 -4.86
CA GLY A 446 -26.88 22.41 -5.98
C GLY A 446 -26.94 21.73 -7.35
N VAL A 447 -26.06 20.77 -7.63
CA VAL A 447 -25.93 20.06 -8.92
C VAL A 447 -25.89 18.56 -8.69
N SER A 448 -26.53 17.74 -9.55
CA SER A 448 -26.70 16.29 -9.30
C SER A 448 -25.38 15.56 -9.06
N SER A 449 -24.31 15.99 -9.70
CA SER A 449 -22.95 15.50 -9.49
C SER A 449 -21.93 16.57 -9.87
N TYR A 450 -20.83 16.69 -9.12
CA TYR A 450 -19.74 17.62 -9.45
C TYR A 450 -18.37 16.98 -9.25
N THR A 451 -17.42 17.27 -10.14
CA THR A 451 -16.04 16.77 -10.02
C THR A 451 -15.20 17.79 -9.27
N VAL A 452 -14.66 17.40 -8.11
CA VAL A 452 -13.72 18.21 -7.32
C VAL A 452 -12.37 17.53 -7.25
N GLY A 453 -11.28 18.30 -7.22
CA GLY A 453 -9.96 17.80 -6.89
C GLY A 453 -9.82 17.68 -5.37
N VAL A 454 -9.53 16.49 -4.85
CA VAL A 454 -9.19 16.27 -3.44
C VAL A 454 -7.71 15.94 -3.38
N ASN A 455 -6.88 16.85 -2.85
CA ASN A 455 -5.41 16.74 -2.89
C ASN A 455 -4.87 16.43 -4.31
N GLY A 456 -5.48 17.04 -5.35
CA GLY A 456 -5.10 16.87 -6.75
C GLY A 456 -5.73 15.65 -7.46
N VAL A 457 -6.49 14.80 -6.77
CA VAL A 457 -7.21 13.67 -7.37
C VAL A 457 -8.65 14.08 -7.68
N LEU A 458 -9.09 13.95 -8.93
CA LEU A 458 -10.46 14.27 -9.34
C LEU A 458 -11.45 13.22 -8.82
N VAL A 459 -12.48 13.66 -8.12
CA VAL A 459 -13.56 12.80 -7.59
C VAL A 459 -14.92 13.43 -7.84
N THR A 460 -15.87 12.61 -8.29
CA THR A 460 -17.27 13.02 -8.45
C THR A 460 -18.01 12.87 -7.13
N LEU A 461 -18.65 13.94 -6.68
CA LEU A 461 -19.47 13.98 -5.47
C LEU A 461 -20.94 14.11 -5.84
N GLU A 462 -21.80 13.30 -5.23
CA GLU A 462 -23.25 13.36 -5.41
C GLU A 462 -23.88 14.46 -4.56
N ALA A 463 -24.80 15.23 -5.15
CA ALA A 463 -25.52 16.28 -4.43
C ALA A 463 -26.31 15.73 -3.23
N GLY A 464 -26.27 16.48 -2.13
CA GLY A 464 -27.10 16.23 -0.95
C GLY A 464 -26.54 15.16 -0.01
N SER A 465 -25.43 14.52 -0.36
CA SER A 465 -24.70 13.60 0.51
C SER A 465 -23.63 14.32 1.35
N THR A 466 -23.44 13.88 2.59
CA THR A 466 -22.27 14.23 3.39
C THR A 466 -21.22 13.14 3.18
N ASN A 467 -20.04 13.55 2.75
CA ASN A 467 -18.89 12.71 2.49
C ASN A 467 -17.81 12.95 3.54
N TYR A 468 -17.06 11.91 3.87
CA TYR A 468 -16.02 11.96 4.90
C TYR A 468 -14.65 11.73 4.29
N VAL A 469 -13.76 12.71 4.39
CA VAL A 469 -12.38 12.58 3.89
C VAL A 469 -11.44 12.40 5.07
N VAL A 470 -10.72 11.28 5.10
CA VAL A 470 -9.85 10.92 6.23
C VAL A 470 -8.39 11.13 5.88
N THR A 471 -7.68 11.87 6.72
CA THR A 471 -6.24 12.12 6.58
C THR A 471 -5.50 11.80 7.87
N PRO A 472 -4.19 11.50 7.82
CA PRO A 472 -3.37 11.50 9.02
C PRO A 472 -3.43 12.87 9.70
N GLN A 473 -3.53 12.89 11.03
CA GLN A 473 -3.59 14.14 11.78
C GLN A 473 -2.40 15.06 11.44
N GLY A 474 -2.69 16.34 11.19
CA GLY A 474 -1.70 17.35 10.80
C GLY A 474 -1.44 17.44 9.29
N SER A 475 -2.01 16.55 8.48
CA SER A 475 -1.96 16.68 7.02
C SER A 475 -2.90 17.78 6.54
N GLU A 476 -2.46 18.59 5.58
CA GLU A 476 -3.36 19.53 4.90
C GLU A 476 -4.24 18.79 3.89
N LEU A 477 -5.50 19.20 3.82
CA LEU A 477 -6.46 18.71 2.84
C LEU A 477 -6.95 19.88 1.99
N THR A 478 -6.66 19.84 0.70
CA THR A 478 -7.10 20.85 -0.25
C THR A 478 -8.21 20.32 -1.15
N LEU A 479 -9.24 21.14 -1.34
CA LEU A 479 -10.27 20.97 -2.35
C LEU A 479 -10.01 21.95 -3.48
N THR A 480 -9.82 21.45 -4.68
CA THR A 480 -9.79 22.24 -5.91
C THR A 480 -11.16 22.17 -6.56
N ILE A 481 -11.78 23.32 -6.80
CA ILE A 481 -13.10 23.42 -7.42
C ILE A 481 -12.89 24.18 -8.73
N ALA A 482 -13.28 23.57 -9.85
CA ALA A 482 -13.19 24.23 -11.14
C ALA A 482 -14.20 25.38 -11.18
N ASN A 483 -13.79 26.59 -11.55
CA ASN A 483 -14.73 27.72 -11.63
C ASN A 483 -15.50 27.73 -12.97
N GLU A 484 -15.03 26.97 -13.97
CA GLU A 484 -15.67 26.84 -15.28
C GLU A 484 -15.50 25.43 -15.84
N THR A 485 -16.54 24.90 -16.48
CA THR A 485 -16.50 23.66 -17.25
C THR A 485 -16.90 23.96 -18.70
N GLN A 486 -16.01 23.71 -19.65
CA GLN A 486 -16.33 23.83 -21.08
C GLN A 486 -17.15 22.62 -21.52
N VAL A 487 -18.39 22.85 -21.98
CA VAL A 487 -19.29 21.80 -22.46
C VAL A 487 -19.03 21.55 -23.95
N THR A 488 -18.96 22.62 -24.74
CA THR A 488 -18.57 22.60 -26.15
C THR A 488 -17.76 23.87 -26.50
N LYS A 489 -17.24 23.98 -27.73
CA LYS A 489 -16.49 25.16 -28.18
C LYS A 489 -17.28 26.49 -28.05
N GLY A 490 -18.61 26.44 -28.00
CA GLY A 490 -19.47 27.62 -27.90
C GLY A 490 -20.32 27.68 -26.62
N GLU A 491 -20.17 26.72 -25.70
CA GLU A 491 -21.01 26.58 -24.51
C GLU A 491 -20.15 26.22 -23.30
N ARG A 492 -20.31 26.98 -22.21
CA ARG A 492 -19.63 26.72 -20.95
C ARG A 492 -20.60 26.85 -19.78
N GLU A 493 -20.33 26.11 -18.72
CA GLU A 493 -20.98 26.27 -17.43
C GLU A 493 -20.01 27.00 -16.49
N VAL A 494 -20.47 28.09 -15.88
CA VAL A 494 -19.71 28.85 -14.89
C VAL A 494 -20.27 28.54 -13.52
N ALA A 495 -19.43 27.97 -12.65
CA ALA A 495 -19.81 27.60 -11.30
C ALA A 495 -19.69 28.82 -10.38
N SER A 496 -20.80 29.20 -9.74
CA SER A 496 -20.78 30.08 -8.57
C SER A 496 -20.65 29.22 -7.33
N VAL A 497 -19.46 29.24 -6.71
CA VAL A 497 -19.13 28.42 -5.55
C VAL A 497 -19.36 29.22 -4.27
N PHE A 498 -20.07 28.62 -3.32
CA PHE A 498 -20.26 29.15 -1.98
C PHE A 498 -19.74 28.15 -0.96
N VAL A 499 -18.85 28.59 -0.08
CA VAL A 499 -18.31 27.79 1.02
C VAL A 499 -18.94 28.28 2.31
N ASN A 500 -19.68 27.40 2.99
CA ASN A 500 -20.45 27.72 4.19
C ASN A 500 -21.38 28.95 4.01
N GLY A 501 -21.93 29.12 2.80
CA GLY A 501 -22.82 30.22 2.43
C GLY A 501 -22.12 31.51 1.98
N VAL A 502 -20.78 31.57 1.99
CA VAL A 502 -20.00 32.74 1.56
C VAL A 502 -19.46 32.51 0.13
N PRO A 503 -19.57 33.48 -0.79
CA PRO A 503 -18.97 33.38 -2.13
C PRO A 503 -17.48 33.05 -2.06
N PHE A 504 -17.06 32.05 -2.84
CA PHE A 504 -15.67 31.63 -2.96
C PHE A 504 -15.17 31.92 -4.37
N HIS A 505 -14.07 32.69 -4.46
CA HIS A 505 -13.48 33.13 -5.73
C HIS A 505 -12.09 32.51 -6.00
N GLY A 506 -11.62 31.63 -5.11
CA GLY A 506 -10.33 30.93 -5.28
C GLY A 506 -10.46 29.70 -6.19
N GLU A 507 -9.32 29.08 -6.49
CA GLU A 507 -9.28 27.78 -7.18
C GLU A 507 -9.13 26.61 -6.21
N SER A 508 -8.57 26.85 -5.01
CA SER A 508 -8.33 25.83 -3.98
C SER A 508 -8.70 26.30 -2.59
N LEU A 509 -9.38 25.44 -1.85
CA LEU A 509 -9.87 25.63 -0.48
C LEU A 509 -9.21 24.61 0.45
N THR A 510 -8.55 25.05 1.51
CA THR A 510 -8.06 24.15 2.56
C THR A 510 -9.19 23.82 3.53
N LEU A 511 -9.44 22.54 3.77
CA LEU A 511 -10.47 22.07 4.69
C LEU A 511 -9.98 21.99 6.13
N SER A 512 -10.83 22.39 7.07
CA SER A 512 -10.63 22.13 8.50
C SER A 512 -11.36 20.85 8.91
N ALA A 513 -10.76 20.05 9.80
CA ALA A 513 -11.41 18.86 10.34
C ALA A 513 -12.44 19.18 11.44
N THR A 514 -12.37 20.38 12.04
CA THR A 514 -13.21 20.74 13.20
C THR A 514 -14.57 21.30 12.83
N THR A 515 -14.76 21.72 11.58
CA THR A 515 -16.01 22.34 11.12
C THR A 515 -16.49 21.67 9.85
N PRO A 516 -17.75 21.19 9.80
CA PRO A 516 -18.32 20.68 8.57
C PRO A 516 -18.26 21.73 7.48
N THR A 517 -17.75 21.35 6.31
CA THR A 517 -17.66 22.23 5.16
C THR A 517 -18.82 21.94 4.20
N ASN A 518 -19.65 22.94 3.99
CA ASN A 518 -20.75 22.89 3.03
C ASN A 518 -20.33 23.68 1.78
N VAL A 519 -20.20 22.99 0.66
CA VAL A 519 -19.95 23.59 -0.65
C VAL A 519 -21.26 23.60 -1.41
N THR A 520 -21.74 24.80 -1.77
CA THR A 520 -22.91 24.96 -2.64
C THR A 520 -22.41 25.46 -3.99
N ILE A 521 -22.81 24.79 -5.06
CA ILE A 521 -22.44 25.13 -6.43
C ILE A 521 -23.73 25.49 -7.17
N ALA A 522 -23.75 26.68 -7.77
CA ALA A 522 -24.82 27.11 -8.66
C ALA A 522 -24.24 27.33 -10.06
N ASP A 523 -24.73 26.59 -11.04
CA ASP A 523 -24.24 26.68 -12.41
C ASP A 523 -25.01 27.74 -13.18
N THR A 524 -24.27 28.56 -13.92
CA THR A 524 -24.83 29.46 -14.94
C THR A 524 -24.30 29.05 -16.30
N VAL A 525 -25.19 28.58 -17.18
CA VAL A 525 -24.85 28.29 -18.58
C VAL A 525 -24.55 29.61 -19.30
N GLN A 526 -23.45 29.66 -20.04
CA GLN A 526 -23.09 30.76 -20.91
C GLN A 526 -22.81 30.27 -22.34
N TYR A 527 -23.20 31.08 -23.32
CA TYR A 527 -22.93 30.82 -24.73
C TYR A 527 -21.97 31.86 -25.30
N LEU A 528 -21.07 31.41 -26.17
CA LEU A 528 -20.14 32.27 -26.89
C LEU A 528 -20.87 32.95 -28.05
N VAL A 529 -20.78 34.26 -28.10
CA VAL A 529 -21.33 35.09 -29.18
C VAL A 529 -20.17 35.75 -29.92
N ASN A 530 -20.10 35.51 -31.23
CA ASN A 530 -19.14 36.13 -32.14
C ASN A 530 -19.86 37.18 -32.97
N ILE A 531 -19.36 38.41 -32.93
CA ILE A 531 -19.95 39.56 -33.62
C ILE A 531 -18.91 40.13 -34.58
N GLU A 532 -19.23 40.12 -35.86
CA GLU A 532 -18.49 40.82 -36.91
C GLU A 532 -19.33 42.01 -37.41
N GLN A 533 -18.89 43.23 -37.07
CA GLN A 533 -19.61 44.45 -37.43
C GLN A 533 -18.74 45.39 -38.25
N ARG A 534 -19.27 45.89 -39.36
CA ARG A 534 -18.68 46.99 -40.13
C ARG A 534 -19.09 48.32 -39.51
N THR A 535 -18.10 49.13 -39.19
CA THR A 535 -18.24 50.49 -38.64
C THR A 535 -17.53 51.50 -39.55
N PRO A 536 -17.67 52.81 -39.33
CA PRO A 536 -16.95 53.83 -40.11
C PRO A 536 -15.43 53.70 -40.08
N THR A 537 -14.87 53.04 -39.06
CA THR A 537 -13.42 52.88 -38.90
C THR A 537 -12.90 51.53 -39.40
N GLY A 538 -13.75 50.65 -39.93
CA GLY A 538 -13.38 49.33 -40.43
C GLY A 538 -14.30 48.21 -39.94
N VAL A 539 -13.86 46.96 -40.06
CA VAL A 539 -14.57 45.78 -39.52
C VAL A 539 -14.03 45.46 -38.13
N THR A 540 -14.93 45.33 -37.16
CA THR A 540 -14.63 44.95 -35.78
C THR A 540 -15.11 43.54 -35.51
N ASN A 541 -14.24 42.71 -34.93
CA ASN A 541 -14.56 41.36 -34.48
C ASN A 541 -14.54 41.30 -32.95
N GLN A 542 -15.64 40.88 -32.35
CA GLN A 542 -15.77 40.72 -30.90
C GLN A 542 -16.32 39.34 -30.56
N SER A 543 -15.67 38.65 -29.62
CA SER A 543 -16.13 37.38 -29.06
C SER A 543 -16.31 37.53 -27.56
N ALA A 544 -17.50 37.24 -27.06
CA ALA A 544 -17.81 37.33 -25.62
C ALA A 544 -18.81 36.27 -25.18
N TRP A 545 -18.73 35.88 -23.90
CA TRP A 545 -19.66 34.94 -23.27
C TRP A 545 -20.83 35.67 -22.65
N TYR A 546 -22.05 35.16 -22.86
CA TYR A 546 -23.28 35.73 -22.35
C TYR A 546 -24.09 34.67 -21.61
N ASN A 547 -24.74 35.04 -20.50
CA ASN A 547 -25.62 34.12 -19.75
C ASN A 547 -26.77 33.62 -20.63
N ALA A 548 -27.10 32.34 -20.51
CA ALA A 548 -28.26 31.77 -21.19
C ALA A 548 -29.54 32.54 -20.83
N GLY A 549 -30.34 32.89 -21.84
CA GLY A 549 -31.56 33.69 -21.69
C GLY A 549 -31.33 35.20 -21.56
N SER A 550 -30.08 35.67 -21.54
CA SER A 550 -29.80 37.11 -21.56
C SER A 550 -30.12 37.72 -22.93
N SER A 551 -30.46 39.01 -22.95
CA SER A 551 -30.74 39.74 -24.18
C SER A 551 -29.52 40.52 -24.65
N LEU A 552 -29.15 40.35 -25.92
CA LEU A 552 -28.10 41.09 -26.59
C LEU A 552 -28.71 42.06 -27.61
N SER A 553 -28.51 43.36 -27.39
CA SER A 553 -29.00 44.41 -28.30
C SER A 553 -27.87 44.91 -29.19
N LEU A 554 -28.07 44.86 -30.51
CA LEU A 554 -27.12 45.34 -31.50
C LEU A 554 -27.76 46.38 -32.40
N THR A 555 -27.01 47.43 -32.74
CA THR A 555 -27.46 48.53 -33.61
C THR A 555 -26.39 48.84 -34.64
N SER A 556 -26.80 49.12 -35.87
CA SER A 556 -25.90 49.53 -36.94
C SER A 556 -26.38 50.81 -37.64
N GLN A 557 -25.43 51.55 -38.20
CA GLN A 557 -25.73 52.73 -38.99
C GLN A 557 -26.31 52.34 -40.35
N ARG A 558 -27.40 52.98 -40.76
CA ARG A 558 -28.05 52.71 -42.05
C ARG A 558 -27.12 52.92 -43.25
N TYR A 559 -26.23 53.91 -43.15
CA TYR A 559 -25.24 54.23 -44.18
C TYR A 559 -23.89 54.52 -43.53
N ILE A 560 -22.82 53.98 -44.11
CA ILE A 560 -21.43 54.30 -43.78
C ILE A 560 -20.80 54.93 -45.02
N LEU A 561 -20.48 56.21 -44.95
CA LEU A 561 -19.84 56.93 -46.07
C LEU A 561 -18.37 56.53 -46.17
N VAL A 562 -17.94 56.09 -47.35
CA VAL A 562 -16.51 55.86 -47.65
C VAL A 562 -15.89 57.18 -48.13
N ASN A 563 -16.60 57.89 -49.01
CA ASN A 563 -16.26 59.24 -49.50
C ASN A 563 -17.53 59.94 -50.02
N SER A 564 -17.39 61.05 -50.76
CA SER A 564 -18.54 61.80 -51.30
C SER A 564 -19.35 61.08 -52.39
N THR A 565 -18.83 60.00 -52.97
CA THR A 565 -19.43 59.27 -54.10
C THR A 565 -19.66 57.78 -53.85
N THR A 566 -19.19 57.23 -52.73
CA THR A 566 -19.28 55.80 -52.38
C THR A 566 -19.73 55.63 -50.92
N ARG A 567 -20.68 54.72 -50.67
CA ARG A 567 -21.18 54.38 -49.33
C ARG A 567 -21.48 52.89 -49.19
N TYR A 568 -21.44 52.38 -47.97
CA TYR A 568 -22.03 51.09 -47.61
C TYR A 568 -23.45 51.31 -47.10
N ALA A 569 -24.43 50.61 -47.68
CA ALA A 569 -25.82 50.60 -47.22
C ALA A 569 -26.12 49.30 -46.47
N PHE A 570 -26.65 49.44 -45.26
CA PHE A 570 -26.95 48.31 -44.39
C PHE A 570 -28.14 47.51 -44.94
N GLN A 571 -27.98 46.19 -45.06
CA GLN A 571 -29.02 45.27 -45.56
C GLN A 571 -29.68 44.47 -44.44
N GLY A 572 -29.01 44.31 -43.30
CA GLY A 572 -29.51 43.54 -42.18
C GLY A 572 -28.41 42.89 -41.36
N TRP A 573 -28.80 42.22 -40.29
CA TRP A 573 -27.93 41.37 -39.49
C TRP A 573 -28.06 39.94 -39.97
N VAL A 574 -26.96 39.27 -40.25
CA VAL A 574 -26.94 37.81 -40.51
C VAL A 574 -26.66 37.12 -39.18
N VAL A 575 -27.67 36.49 -38.60
CA VAL A 575 -27.60 35.78 -37.32
C VAL A 575 -27.65 34.29 -37.61
N ASN A 576 -26.57 33.57 -37.33
CA ASN A 576 -26.43 32.13 -37.63
C ASN A 576 -26.77 31.76 -39.09
N GLY A 577 -26.52 32.67 -40.03
CA GLY A 577 -26.80 32.49 -41.46
C GLY A 577 -28.16 33.03 -41.93
N GLU A 578 -29.06 33.44 -41.02
CA GLU A 578 -30.36 34.01 -41.36
C GLU A 578 -30.34 35.54 -41.34
N LEU A 579 -30.93 36.18 -42.35
CA LEU A 579 -30.95 37.63 -42.49
C LEU A 579 -32.13 38.27 -41.73
N VAL A 580 -31.81 39.18 -40.81
CA VAL A 580 -32.76 40.04 -40.10
C VAL A 580 -32.66 41.46 -40.66
N ASN A 581 -33.65 41.86 -41.46
CA ASN A 581 -33.70 43.16 -42.12
C ASN A 581 -34.18 44.28 -41.18
N SER A 582 -33.34 44.66 -40.23
CA SER A 582 -33.57 45.78 -39.31
C SER A 582 -32.22 46.36 -38.85
N THR A 583 -32.12 47.69 -38.76
CA THR A 583 -30.90 48.36 -38.26
C THR A 583 -30.64 48.11 -36.77
N SER A 584 -31.63 47.59 -36.03
CA SER A 584 -31.50 47.18 -34.64
C SER A 584 -32.07 45.77 -34.45
N VAL A 585 -31.35 44.92 -33.73
CA VAL A 585 -31.80 43.56 -33.40
C VAL A 585 -31.58 43.29 -31.90
N VAL A 586 -32.55 42.63 -31.27
CA VAL A 586 -32.44 42.13 -29.90
C VAL A 586 -32.47 40.62 -29.98
N LEU A 587 -31.38 39.98 -29.58
CA LEU A 587 -31.17 38.54 -29.65
C LEU A 587 -31.29 37.93 -28.26
N ASN A 588 -32.08 36.86 -28.14
CA ASN A 588 -32.07 36.04 -26.94
C ASN A 588 -30.91 35.03 -27.04
N VAL A 589 -29.99 35.06 -26.10
CA VAL A 589 -28.84 34.15 -26.09
C VAL A 589 -29.26 32.80 -25.51
N SER A 590 -29.90 31.96 -26.32
CA SER A 590 -30.28 30.60 -25.94
C SER A 590 -29.36 29.50 -26.48
N SER A 591 -28.39 29.86 -27.32
CA SER A 591 -27.39 28.99 -27.93
C SER A 591 -26.18 29.82 -28.37
N PRO A 592 -25.06 29.22 -28.83
CA PRO A 592 -23.98 29.98 -29.47
C PRO A 592 -24.51 30.79 -30.66
N LEU A 593 -24.02 32.01 -30.83
CA LEU A 593 -24.45 32.92 -31.90
C LEU A 593 -23.25 33.41 -32.72
N THR A 594 -23.41 33.46 -34.04
CA THR A 594 -22.54 34.18 -34.97
C THR A 594 -23.36 35.27 -35.63
N VAL A 595 -22.97 36.52 -35.44
CA VAL A 595 -23.73 37.69 -35.88
C VAL A 595 -22.86 38.59 -36.76
N ASN A 596 -23.27 38.76 -38.02
CA ASN A 596 -22.54 39.57 -38.99
C ASN A 596 -23.40 40.75 -39.46
N SER A 597 -22.83 41.95 -39.52
CA SER A 597 -23.51 43.07 -40.20
C SER A 597 -23.36 42.94 -41.71
N LEU A 598 -24.47 42.83 -42.45
CA LEU A 598 -24.44 42.77 -43.91
C LEU A 598 -24.58 44.18 -44.49
N TYR A 599 -23.59 44.58 -45.28
CA TYR A 599 -23.57 45.84 -46.02
C TYR A 599 -23.37 45.56 -47.50
N VAL A 600 -24.05 46.36 -48.32
CA VAL A 600 -23.83 46.40 -49.77
C VAL A 600 -23.18 47.73 -50.13
N GLU A 601 -22.14 47.69 -50.95
CA GLU A 601 -21.50 48.89 -51.49
C GLU A 601 -22.41 49.55 -52.53
N GLN A 602 -22.61 50.85 -52.40
CA GLN A 602 -23.39 51.67 -53.33
C GLN A 602 -22.55 52.85 -53.81
N ASP A 603 -22.65 53.13 -55.08
CA ASP A 603 -22.04 54.29 -55.72
C ASP A 603 -23.09 55.30 -56.16
N LEU A 604 -22.70 56.58 -56.14
CA LEU A 604 -23.56 57.67 -56.55
C LEU A 604 -23.64 57.74 -58.08
N ILE A 605 -24.85 57.67 -58.59
CA ILE A 605 -25.21 57.88 -59.98
C ILE A 605 -25.83 59.26 -60.10
N THR A 606 -25.24 60.14 -60.91
CA THR A 606 -25.77 61.48 -61.16
C THR A 606 -26.07 61.69 -62.63
N LEU A 607 -27.27 62.18 -62.90
CA LEU A 607 -27.74 62.65 -64.17
C LEU A 607 -27.82 64.18 -64.12
N SER A 608 -27.16 64.86 -65.05
CA SER A 608 -27.34 66.29 -65.26
C SER A 608 -27.94 66.57 -66.63
N SER A 609 -29.01 67.35 -66.68
CA SER A 609 -29.62 67.82 -67.91
C SER A 609 -30.11 69.25 -67.75
N PRO A 610 -30.34 69.98 -68.85
CA PRO A 610 -30.95 71.32 -68.79
C PRO A 610 -32.33 71.36 -68.11
N LEU A 611 -32.98 70.21 -67.91
CA LEU A 611 -34.35 70.10 -67.38
C LEU A 611 -34.39 69.60 -65.94
N SER A 612 -33.41 68.80 -65.52
CA SER A 612 -33.33 68.23 -64.18
C SER A 612 -31.93 67.72 -63.87
N ASN A 613 -31.54 67.80 -62.60
CA ASN A 613 -30.43 67.06 -62.03
C ASN A 613 -31.02 65.98 -61.12
N VAL A 614 -30.69 64.72 -61.38
CA VAL A 614 -31.17 63.59 -60.58
C VAL A 614 -29.94 62.87 -60.02
N SER A 615 -29.99 62.49 -58.75
CA SER A 615 -28.97 61.63 -58.15
C SER A 615 -29.62 60.46 -57.44
N ALA A 616 -28.99 59.30 -57.56
CA ALA A 616 -29.44 58.07 -56.91
C ALA A 616 -28.22 57.27 -56.46
N TRP A 617 -28.37 56.53 -55.37
CA TRP A 617 -27.37 55.57 -54.93
C TRP A 617 -27.78 54.20 -55.44
N ALA A 618 -26.95 53.59 -56.26
CA ALA A 618 -27.20 52.27 -56.83
C ALA A 618 -26.17 51.27 -56.30
N ALA A 619 -26.59 50.01 -56.07
CA ALA A 619 -25.67 48.99 -55.57
C ALA A 619 -24.70 48.55 -56.67
N LEU A 620 -23.47 48.24 -56.26
CA LEU A 620 -22.46 47.71 -57.17
C LEU A 620 -22.95 46.38 -57.78
N GLY A 621 -22.83 46.25 -59.10
CA GLY A 621 -23.28 45.08 -59.86
C GLY A 621 -24.74 45.11 -60.31
N GLU A 622 -25.56 46.06 -59.86
CA GLU A 622 -26.92 46.23 -60.37
C GLU A 622 -26.92 46.92 -61.74
N GLU A 623 -27.88 46.53 -62.59
CA GLU A 623 -28.15 47.23 -63.85
C GLU A 623 -28.94 48.50 -63.57
N TYR A 624 -28.44 49.63 -64.08
CA TYR A 624 -29.07 50.93 -63.91
C TYR A 624 -29.37 51.56 -65.28
N SER A 625 -30.51 52.22 -65.40
CA SER A 625 -30.98 52.84 -66.64
C SER A 625 -31.16 54.34 -66.46
N LEU A 626 -30.47 55.14 -67.27
CA LEU A 626 -30.62 56.59 -67.33
C LEU A 626 -31.40 56.98 -68.58
N SER A 627 -32.49 57.73 -68.40
CA SER A 627 -33.25 58.30 -69.50
C SER A 627 -33.24 59.82 -69.43
N ALA A 628 -32.98 60.47 -70.57
CA ALA A 628 -33.20 61.89 -70.75
C ALA A 628 -34.44 62.12 -71.64
N PRO A 629 -35.19 63.22 -71.47
CA PRO A 629 -36.24 63.58 -72.42
C PRO A 629 -35.72 63.63 -73.86
N ILE A 630 -36.46 63.06 -74.82
CA ILE A 630 -36.02 62.95 -76.23
C ILE A 630 -35.85 64.34 -76.87
N SER A 631 -36.61 65.32 -76.40
CA SER A 631 -36.46 66.72 -76.80
C SER A 631 -37.05 67.68 -75.78
N TYR A 632 -36.59 68.92 -75.79
CA TYR A 632 -37.20 70.05 -75.08
C TYR A 632 -37.05 71.34 -75.87
N GLY A 633 -37.72 72.41 -75.46
CA GLY A 633 -37.67 73.71 -76.14
C GLY A 633 -39.06 74.20 -76.52
N ASN A 634 -39.13 75.08 -77.52
CA ASN A 634 -40.38 75.66 -77.99
C ASN A 634 -40.53 75.46 -79.50
N PHE A 635 -41.63 75.95 -80.08
CA PHE A 635 -41.90 75.81 -81.50
C PHE A 635 -40.80 76.38 -82.41
N LEU A 636 -40.05 77.40 -81.97
CA LEU A 636 -39.00 78.02 -82.79
C LEU A 636 -37.70 77.22 -82.72
N VAL A 637 -37.28 76.80 -81.52
CA VAL A 637 -36.05 76.03 -81.31
C VAL A 637 -36.35 74.81 -80.45
N VAL A 638 -36.17 73.63 -81.04
CA VAL A 638 -36.30 72.33 -80.35
C VAL A 638 -34.92 71.73 -80.17
N TYR A 639 -34.55 71.43 -78.94
CA TYR A 639 -33.32 70.72 -78.60
C TYR A 639 -33.62 69.22 -78.57
N HIS A 640 -33.01 68.46 -79.48
CA HIS A 640 -33.13 67.00 -79.51
C HIS A 640 -31.97 66.36 -78.77
N PHE A 641 -32.25 65.31 -78.00
CA PHE A 641 -31.22 64.53 -77.33
C PHE A 641 -30.23 64.04 -78.40
N LYS A 642 -28.94 64.33 -78.18
CA LYS A 642 -27.86 63.96 -79.10
C LYS A 642 -27.11 62.74 -78.57
N GLN A 643 -26.63 62.84 -77.34
CA GLN A 643 -25.81 61.83 -76.70
C GLN A 643 -25.65 62.11 -75.21
N TRP A 644 -25.23 61.09 -74.47
CA TRP A 644 -24.66 61.20 -73.14
C TRP A 644 -23.18 61.60 -73.23
N SER A 645 -22.74 62.40 -72.26
CA SER A 645 -21.34 62.77 -72.06
C SER A 645 -21.00 62.62 -70.59
N GLY A 646 -19.93 61.91 -70.25
CA GLY A 646 -19.64 61.58 -68.86
C GLY A 646 -18.81 60.31 -68.71
N THR A 647 -19.17 59.50 -67.71
CA THR A 647 -18.45 58.27 -67.32
C THR A 647 -18.43 57.18 -68.40
N PHE A 648 -19.55 56.96 -69.10
CA PHE A 648 -19.73 55.98 -70.17
C PHE A 648 -19.98 56.66 -71.53
N GLY A 649 -20.82 57.70 -71.56
CA GLY A 649 -21.21 58.39 -72.80
C GLY A 649 -21.97 57.50 -73.82
N GLY A 650 -22.34 58.07 -74.97
CA GLY A 650 -22.97 57.34 -76.08
C GLY A 650 -24.34 57.88 -76.50
N SER A 651 -24.88 57.42 -77.63
CA SER A 651 -26.13 57.95 -78.21
C SER A 651 -27.42 57.20 -77.79
N ALA A 652 -27.30 56.10 -77.06
CA ALA A 652 -28.46 55.31 -76.62
C ALA A 652 -29.25 56.06 -75.52
N ASN A 653 -30.57 56.16 -75.69
CA ASN A 653 -31.47 56.76 -74.70
C ASN A 653 -32.74 55.90 -74.58
N PRO A 654 -32.92 55.13 -73.50
CA PRO A 654 -32.12 55.14 -72.27
C PRO A 654 -30.70 54.55 -72.42
N LEU A 655 -29.77 54.99 -71.57
CA LEU A 655 -28.42 54.43 -71.38
C LEU A 655 -28.47 53.41 -70.23
N THR A 656 -28.14 52.16 -70.53
CA THR A 656 -28.09 51.06 -69.56
C THR A 656 -26.64 50.65 -69.30
N PHE A 657 -26.27 50.49 -68.04
CA PHE A 657 -24.95 50.01 -67.63
C PHE A 657 -25.05 49.24 -66.30
N VAL A 658 -24.03 48.44 -66.02
CA VAL A 658 -23.84 47.81 -64.71
C VAL A 658 -23.04 48.76 -63.83
N VAL A 659 -23.54 49.04 -62.63
CA VAL A 659 -22.89 49.94 -61.69
C VAL A 659 -21.58 49.30 -61.21
N SER A 660 -20.44 49.81 -61.68
CA SER A 660 -19.12 49.28 -61.31
C SER A 660 -18.22 50.32 -60.65
N LYS A 661 -18.67 51.58 -60.59
CA LYS A 661 -17.99 52.77 -60.06
C LYS A 661 -18.99 53.93 -60.00
N PRO A 662 -18.68 55.06 -59.33
CA PRO A 662 -19.49 56.27 -59.43
C PRO A 662 -19.67 56.75 -60.88
N VAL A 663 -20.91 57.14 -61.22
CA VAL A 663 -21.31 57.49 -62.58
C VAL A 663 -21.84 58.91 -62.60
N SER A 664 -21.31 59.73 -63.50
CA SER A 664 -21.82 61.06 -63.77
C SER A 664 -22.04 61.21 -65.27
N GLU A 665 -23.30 61.36 -65.66
CA GLU A 665 -23.70 61.53 -67.05
C GLU A 665 -24.42 62.85 -67.25
N VAL A 666 -24.08 63.51 -68.36
CA VAL A 666 -24.68 64.75 -68.80
C VAL A 666 -25.42 64.49 -70.12
N ALA A 667 -26.71 64.81 -70.14
CA ALA A 667 -27.51 64.75 -71.36
C ALA A 667 -27.17 65.92 -72.28
N VAL A 668 -26.55 65.64 -73.43
CA VAL A 668 -26.18 66.65 -74.42
C VAL A 668 -27.26 66.68 -75.51
N TYR A 669 -27.69 67.89 -75.86
CA TYR A 669 -28.73 68.12 -76.87
C TYR A 669 -28.20 68.97 -78.03
N SER A 670 -28.79 68.80 -79.22
CA SER A 670 -28.55 69.63 -80.40
C SER A 670 -29.78 70.43 -80.76
N ALA A 671 -29.60 71.73 -81.02
CA ALA A 671 -30.67 72.62 -81.46
C ALA A 671 -31.12 72.29 -82.89
N SER A 672 -32.43 72.20 -83.08
CA SER A 672 -33.13 72.14 -84.36
C SER A 672 -33.88 73.44 -84.58
N TYR A 673 -33.59 74.10 -85.70
CA TYR A 673 -34.18 75.37 -86.09
C TYR A 673 -35.27 75.20 -87.16
N THR A 674 -35.80 73.99 -87.35
CA THR A 674 -36.85 73.71 -88.35
C THR A 674 -38.06 74.61 -88.15
N GLY A 675 -38.40 74.96 -86.91
CA GLY A 675 -39.44 75.94 -86.58
C GLY A 675 -39.13 77.36 -87.05
N VAL A 676 -37.88 77.83 -86.89
CA VAL A 676 -37.40 79.11 -87.44
C VAL A 676 -37.49 79.11 -88.97
N ILE A 677 -37.08 78.02 -89.62
CA ILE A 677 -37.15 77.89 -91.09
C ILE A 677 -38.60 77.90 -91.57
N ALA A 678 -39.50 77.14 -90.92
CA ALA A 678 -40.92 77.13 -91.24
C ALA A 678 -41.56 78.52 -91.05
N LEU A 679 -41.18 79.27 -90.01
CA LEU A 679 -41.62 80.64 -89.80
C LEU A 679 -41.13 81.58 -90.92
N PHE A 680 -39.85 81.49 -91.32
CA PHE A 680 -39.33 82.28 -92.45
C PHE A 680 -40.05 81.96 -93.76
N VAL A 681 -40.34 80.68 -94.03
CA VAL A 681 -41.12 80.26 -95.21
C VAL A 681 -42.54 80.83 -95.14
N ALA A 682 -43.20 80.76 -93.98
CA ALA A 682 -44.54 81.32 -93.80
C ALA A 682 -44.58 82.85 -94.00
N VAL A 683 -43.60 83.58 -93.46
CA VAL A 683 -43.47 85.04 -93.62
C VAL A 683 -43.14 85.42 -95.06
N PHE A 684 -42.28 84.64 -95.74
CA PHE A 684 -41.95 84.85 -97.15
C PHE A 684 -43.17 84.63 -98.06
N LEU A 685 -43.95 83.57 -97.83
CA LEU A 685 -45.20 83.31 -98.54
C LEU A 685 -46.25 84.41 -98.29
N LEU A 686 -46.36 84.93 -97.07
CA LEU A 686 -47.21 86.08 -96.73
C LEU A 686 -46.78 87.36 -97.45
N GLY A 687 -45.46 87.62 -97.56
CA GLY A 687 -44.91 88.75 -98.30
C GLY A 687 -45.18 88.70 -99.80
N LEU A 688 -45.11 87.51 -100.40
CA LEU A 688 -45.50 87.26 -101.81
C LEU A 688 -46.98 87.57 -102.06
N GLY A 689 -47.87 87.19 -101.13
CA GLY A 689 -49.30 87.49 -101.19
C GLY A 689 -49.60 88.99 -101.16
N ILE A 690 -48.90 89.76 -100.32
CA ILE A 690 -49.06 91.22 -100.19
C ILE A 690 -48.50 91.97 -101.43
N GLY A 691 -47.42 91.47 -102.04
CA GLY A 691 -46.84 92.05 -103.27
C GLY A 691 -47.77 91.96 -104.48
N LEU A 692 -48.51 90.85 -104.62
CA LEU A 692 -49.50 90.66 -105.69
C LEU A 692 -50.74 91.57 -105.51
N LEU A 693 -51.15 91.84 -104.26
CA LEU A 693 -52.29 92.72 -103.95
C LEU A 693 -51.99 94.21 -104.24
N ARG A 694 -50.75 94.68 -104.04
CA ARG A 694 -50.38 96.09 -104.34
C ARG A 694 -50.35 96.42 -105.83
N ARG A 695 -50.04 95.47 -106.72
CA ARG A 695 -50.06 95.71 -108.19
C ARG A 695 -51.47 95.93 -108.75
N ARG A 696 -52.54 95.46 -108.08
CA ARG A 696 -53.94 95.68 -108.51
C ARG A 696 -54.52 97.03 -108.10
N ALA A 697 -53.97 97.72 -107.09
CA ALA A 697 -54.57 98.92 -106.52
C ALA A 697 -54.27 100.24 -107.26
N GLN A 698 -53.31 100.29 -108.20
CA GLN A 698 -52.92 101.53 -108.89
C GLN A 698 -53.63 101.77 -110.24
N ALA A 699 -54.69 101.02 -110.57
CA ALA A 699 -55.29 101.02 -111.91
C ALA A 699 -56.70 101.64 -112.04
N LEU A 700 -57.21 102.48 -111.12
CA LEU A 700 -58.54 103.13 -111.29
C LEU A 700 -58.58 104.63 -110.86
N PRO A 701 -59.28 105.53 -111.60
CA PRO A 701 -59.13 106.99 -111.56
C PRO A 701 -60.14 107.75 -110.68
N ARG A 702 -59.79 109.00 -110.32
CA ARG A 702 -60.54 109.97 -109.48
C ARG A 702 -61.78 110.57 -110.17
N SER A 703 -62.86 110.81 -109.41
CA SER A 703 -63.99 111.70 -109.77
C SER A 703 -64.27 112.73 -108.66
N ASN A 704 -64.63 113.96 -109.09
CA ASN A 704 -64.89 115.18 -108.30
C ASN A 704 -66.23 115.19 -107.54
N THR A 705 -66.34 116.02 -106.48
CA THR A 705 -67.35 117.11 -106.33
C THR A 705 -67.08 117.96 -105.07
N SER A 706 -67.30 119.28 -105.26
CA SER A 706 -67.24 120.47 -104.37
C SER A 706 -65.96 120.76 -103.57
#